data_AF-A0A8J6HDU8-F1
#
_entry.id   AF-A0A8J6HDU8-F1
#
_cell.length_a   1.000
_cell.length_b   1.000
_cell.length_c   1.000
_cell.angle_alpha   90.00
_cell.angle_beta   90.00
_cell.angle_gamma   90.00
#
_symmetry.space_group_name_H-M   'P 1'
#
loop_
_entity.id
_entity.type
_entity.pdbx_description
1 polymer ?
#
loop_
_entity_poly.entity_id
_entity_poly.type
_entity_poly.pdbx_seq_one_letter_code
_entity_poly.pdbx_strand_id
1 'polypeptide(L)'
;MQADVAAVYREYVRRVNNDIKTDPKKFWSFLNSKNNSSSIPASMVFNNATITDPQIIVDRFADHFSKSFTRDAASTLPSASLPYDNLTLTRVSDDDVLKAIKCLKPNMTSGPDEIPSLVITDCAAVFADPLCFLFNLILNTSCYPMRWKTSAVRPIHKKDDRSEITNYRPIALISNFAKVFEYVLYNSSLHYVSHKLSPNQHGFTKCRSTETNLASISQYLSDALDNHSQVDVVYTDLSKAFDMIDHGLLLIKLESFGFSDNLVELIRSYLSDRFMYVGVNGYASKPFKQESGVPQGSVLGPLFFNIFINDLVDDLDVPHLLFADDMKIYLTIDSIDDALRLQGCIEEISRRCKLNNLVLNHLKCSIVSFTRKTKPLLFDYKINGSILTRRESIRDLGVIFDSKLSFGEHIRTIAGTAFRALGFVLRAGREFSDVTTLKLLYITYVRSRLEYASLVWSPIYDVHSSLLERVQRRFLKNVVFMLNGAYPPRGCPQGLLLGEVGLQSLLDRRMEHSVIFLFKLFRGLQECPPVLERISLRVSRSGSRVRSVFYIGQRHTDIGLKSPVTRMLRNYQSVEAHIDIFCCSISQIKKFFSISSLITMPSQETRLRIVNNTTTGLTTAVSGMDGFDWDGSSRPDRNFNGVFIHAKSSQERRAEVNKWAKNCPFIMTLNFQDGSVDVFKVNQKYAINKASANFDHRRRSHNIYCERPGSKVLVIRIENTSQQIENEQAEKLDKEAIAAMKNKQFEAALKKLDEASRLAHDTKTVQGIKNTKAEINNLQGQELLQQVLDSENANESTKAEKMFDASLKKFQEAERIRHTDEHRRNLELVQTKISANKIFNAGNDAEKEALEMLKKARESDVQNDFVAAQNKYKDALNKYKEAKEKFDEGVKKDKGKFEMSSKIAAEKVIDIEKIVGDIDIEILNSEIVKTTVTDNDVENSDVNTDRKDNTVSVIE
;
A
#
# COMPACT_ATOMS: atom_id res chain seq x y z
N MET A 1 -3.51 37.96 -6.70
CA MET A 1 -4.70 37.29 -6.15
C MET A 1 -4.96 35.91 -6.74
N GLN A 2 -5.29 35.74 -8.04
CA GLN A 2 -5.52 34.40 -8.62
C GLN A 2 -4.27 33.50 -8.60
N ALA A 3 -3.08 34.07 -8.84
CA ALA A 3 -1.82 33.34 -8.73
C ALA A 3 -1.53 32.88 -7.28
N ASP A 4 -1.87 33.71 -6.30
CA ASP A 4 -1.67 33.44 -4.87
C ASP A 4 -2.63 32.35 -4.38
N VAL A 5 -3.90 32.41 -4.79
CA VAL A 5 -4.90 31.36 -4.52
C VAL A 5 -4.45 30.02 -5.13
N ALA A 6 -3.94 30.02 -6.36
CA ALA A 6 -3.42 28.82 -6.99
C ALA A 6 -2.16 28.26 -6.28
N ALA A 7 -1.29 29.13 -5.77
CA ALA A 7 -0.11 28.72 -4.99
C ALA A 7 -0.51 28.10 -3.64
N VAL A 8 -1.42 28.74 -2.90
CA VAL A 8 -1.97 28.23 -1.63
C VAL A 8 -2.69 26.89 -1.85
N TYR A 9 -3.46 26.75 -2.93
CA TYR A 9 -4.11 25.50 -3.27
C TYR A 9 -3.11 24.38 -3.59
N ARG A 10 -2.04 24.67 -4.36
CA ARG A 10 -0.97 23.68 -4.62
C ARG A 10 -0.28 23.23 -3.34
N GLU A 11 0.00 24.14 -2.41
CA GLU A 11 0.59 23.80 -1.12
C GLU A 11 -0.37 22.97 -0.26
N TYR A 12 -1.67 23.29 -0.28
CA TYR A 12 -2.70 22.47 0.35
C TYR A 12 -2.71 21.03 -0.19
N VAL A 13 -2.70 20.86 -1.51
CA VAL A 13 -2.66 19.52 -2.14
C VAL A 13 -1.36 18.78 -1.78
N ARG A 14 -0.22 19.48 -1.78
CA ARG A 14 1.07 18.90 -1.38
C ARG A 14 1.05 18.41 0.07
N ARG A 15 0.47 19.19 0.98
CA ARG A 15 0.29 18.79 2.39
C ARG A 15 -0.62 17.57 2.51
N VAL A 16 -1.78 17.58 1.83
CA VAL A 16 -2.70 16.43 1.79
C VAL A 16 -2.00 15.17 1.27
N ASN A 17 -1.08 15.29 0.32
CA ASN A 17 -0.29 14.19 -0.22
C ASN A 17 0.76 13.66 0.79
N ASN A 18 1.47 14.56 1.46
CA ASN A 18 2.49 14.18 2.45
C ASN A 18 1.85 13.53 3.69
N ASP A 19 0.67 14.00 4.07
CA ASP A 19 -0.07 13.52 5.24
C ASP A 19 -0.77 12.18 5.00
N ILE A 20 -0.70 11.56 3.80
CA ILE A 20 -1.38 10.28 3.53
C ILE A 20 -0.99 9.19 4.54
N LYS A 21 0.28 9.17 4.97
CA LYS A 21 0.78 8.17 5.92
C LYS A 21 0.38 8.46 7.37
N THR A 22 0.24 9.74 7.73
CA THR A 22 -0.02 10.20 9.10
C THR A 22 -1.51 10.44 9.37
N ASP A 23 -2.24 10.98 8.40
CA ASP A 23 -3.68 11.26 8.42
C ASP A 23 -4.36 10.92 7.08
N PRO A 24 -4.60 9.62 6.79
CA PRO A 24 -5.28 9.19 5.57
C PRO A 24 -6.69 9.78 5.41
N LYS A 25 -7.36 10.17 6.52
CA LYS A 25 -8.75 10.65 6.49
C LYS A 25 -8.87 11.96 5.73
N LYS A 26 -7.93 12.90 5.91
CA LYS A 26 -7.91 14.15 5.14
C LYS A 26 -7.77 13.92 3.64
N PHE A 27 -6.89 12.98 3.25
CA PHE A 27 -6.72 12.59 1.85
C PHE A 27 -8.02 12.02 1.25
N TRP A 28 -8.67 11.09 1.94
CA TRP A 28 -9.94 10.51 1.46
C TRP A 28 -11.08 11.53 1.47
N SER A 29 -11.13 12.44 2.45
CA SER A 29 -12.10 13.53 2.47
C SER A 29 -11.94 14.46 1.28
N PHE A 30 -10.71 14.88 0.97
CA PHE A 30 -10.37 15.68 -0.21
C PHE A 30 -10.71 14.97 -1.54
N LEU A 31 -10.49 13.66 -1.63
CA LEU A 31 -10.87 12.91 -2.83
C LEU A 31 -12.38 12.76 -2.97
N ASN A 32 -13.07 12.51 -1.86
CA ASN A 32 -14.53 12.40 -1.85
C ASN A 32 -15.18 13.74 -2.21
N SER A 33 -14.61 14.87 -1.82
CA SER A 33 -15.13 16.19 -2.25
C SER A 33 -15.02 16.41 -3.75
N LYS A 34 -14.08 15.74 -4.44
CA LYS A 34 -13.98 15.77 -5.92
C LYS A 34 -14.92 14.81 -6.63
N ASN A 35 -15.42 13.82 -5.90
CA ASN A 35 -16.34 12.83 -6.41
C ASN A 35 -17.72 13.18 -5.83
N ASN A 36 -18.46 14.12 -6.44
CA ASN A 36 -19.78 14.69 -6.07
C ASN A 36 -20.87 13.64 -5.68
N SER A 37 -20.57 12.76 -4.73
CA SER A 37 -21.13 11.41 -4.63
C SER A 37 -21.30 10.95 -3.19
N SER A 38 -20.94 11.74 -2.19
CA SER A 38 -21.12 11.37 -0.77
C SER A 38 -22.23 12.13 -0.06
N SER A 39 -22.70 13.26 -0.59
CA SER A 39 -23.77 14.03 0.02
C SER A 39 -25.14 13.66 -0.54
N ILE A 40 -26.16 13.73 0.33
CA ILE A 40 -27.57 13.73 -0.08
C ILE A 40 -27.77 14.93 -1.02
N PRO A 41 -28.42 14.76 -2.18
CA PRO A 41 -28.73 15.88 -3.08
C PRO A 41 -29.50 17.00 -2.38
N ALA A 42 -29.28 18.24 -2.81
CA ALA A 42 -30.02 19.40 -2.29
C ALA A 42 -31.50 19.39 -2.69
N SER A 43 -31.86 18.63 -3.73
CA SER A 43 -33.21 18.42 -4.20
C SER A 43 -33.51 16.93 -4.21
N MET A 44 -34.56 16.53 -3.50
CA MET A 44 -34.98 15.15 -3.32
C MET A 44 -36.39 14.95 -3.87
N VAL A 45 -36.71 13.74 -4.32
CA VAL A 45 -38.03 13.36 -4.80
C VAL A 45 -38.65 12.33 -3.85
N PHE A 46 -39.93 12.53 -3.55
CA PHE A 46 -40.74 11.59 -2.79
C PHE A 46 -42.19 11.64 -3.29
N ASN A 47 -42.75 10.48 -3.68
CA ASN A 47 -44.10 10.37 -4.24
C ASN A 47 -44.34 11.34 -5.42
N ASN A 48 -43.38 11.42 -6.37
CA ASN A 48 -43.39 12.33 -7.52
C ASN A 48 -43.38 13.84 -7.19
N ALA A 49 -43.13 14.22 -5.94
CA ALA A 49 -42.95 15.62 -5.54
C ALA A 49 -41.48 15.93 -5.28
N THR A 50 -41.00 17.04 -5.86
CA THR A 50 -39.64 17.56 -5.64
C THR A 50 -39.59 18.44 -4.40
N ILE A 51 -38.61 18.21 -3.53
CA ILE A 51 -38.45 18.82 -2.22
C ILE A 51 -37.03 19.38 -2.13
N THR A 52 -36.92 20.66 -1.77
CA THR A 52 -35.63 21.36 -1.64
C THR A 52 -35.36 21.86 -0.22
N ASP A 53 -36.39 21.94 0.62
CA ASP A 53 -36.25 22.36 2.02
C ASP A 53 -35.59 21.24 2.85
N PRO A 54 -34.43 21.47 3.50
CA PRO A 54 -33.73 20.45 4.27
C PRO A 54 -34.53 19.86 5.44
N GLN A 55 -35.40 20.65 6.08
CA GLN A 55 -36.25 20.19 7.16
C GLN A 55 -37.34 19.26 6.64
N ILE A 56 -37.99 19.62 5.52
CA ILE A 56 -38.98 18.75 4.88
C ILE A 56 -38.33 17.45 4.38
N ILE A 57 -37.09 17.50 3.89
CA ILE A 57 -36.35 16.31 3.45
C ILE A 57 -36.17 15.30 4.60
N VAL A 58 -35.69 15.74 5.77
CA VAL A 58 -35.51 14.83 6.91
C VAL A 58 -36.85 14.28 7.43
N ASP A 59 -37.91 15.08 7.41
CA ASP A 59 -39.26 14.64 7.78
C ASP A 59 -39.79 13.59 6.79
N ARG A 60 -39.57 13.75 5.47
CA ARG A 60 -39.97 12.73 4.48
C ARG A 60 -39.17 11.44 4.56
N PHE A 61 -37.88 11.52 4.92
CA PHE A 61 -37.12 10.32 5.26
C PHE A 61 -37.73 9.60 6.47
N ALA A 62 -38.12 10.33 7.51
CA ALA A 62 -38.78 9.75 8.68
C ALA A 62 -40.14 9.12 8.33
N ASP A 63 -40.97 9.81 7.52
CA ASP A 63 -42.23 9.27 6.98
C ASP A 63 -42.02 7.98 6.17
N HIS A 64 -40.94 7.91 5.39
CA HIS A 64 -40.62 6.73 4.59
C HIS A 64 -40.16 5.55 5.45
N PHE A 65 -39.25 5.80 6.39
CA PHE A 65 -38.69 4.75 7.25
C PHE A 65 -39.70 4.22 8.25
N SER A 66 -40.54 5.09 8.85
CA SER A 66 -41.59 4.67 9.80
C SER A 66 -42.58 3.68 9.20
N LYS A 67 -42.91 3.80 7.90
CA LYS A 67 -43.79 2.88 7.17
C LYS A 67 -43.20 1.48 6.93
N SER A 68 -41.92 1.28 7.24
CA SER A 68 -41.25 -0.01 7.05
C SER A 68 -41.47 -0.97 8.22
N PHE A 69 -41.86 -0.44 9.39
CA PHE A 69 -42.14 -1.23 10.57
C PHE A 69 -43.56 -1.79 10.51
N THR A 70 -43.72 -3.00 11.00
CA THR A 70 -45.01 -3.67 11.17
C THR A 70 -45.40 -3.60 12.63
N ARG A 71 -46.67 -3.34 12.94
CA ARG A 71 -47.14 -3.48 14.32
C ARG A 71 -47.08 -4.94 14.73
N ASP A 72 -46.47 -5.22 15.87
CA ASP A 72 -46.49 -6.54 16.50
C ASP A 72 -47.94 -7.04 16.57
N ALA A 73 -48.21 -8.19 15.96
CA ALA A 73 -49.44 -8.91 16.26
C ALA A 73 -49.27 -9.46 17.67
N ALA A 74 -50.21 -9.17 18.57
CA ALA A 74 -50.21 -9.72 19.93
C ALA A 74 -50.26 -11.26 19.84
N SER A 75 -49.09 -11.88 19.77
CA SER A 75 -48.92 -13.32 19.66
C SER A 75 -48.78 -13.83 21.08
N THR A 76 -49.72 -14.69 21.47
CA THR A 76 -49.70 -15.39 22.75
C THR A 76 -48.48 -16.30 22.75
N LEU A 77 -47.51 -16.04 23.64
CA LEU A 77 -46.28 -16.82 23.80
C LEU A 77 -46.64 -18.30 24.03
N PRO A 78 -46.36 -19.22 23.09
CA PRO A 78 -46.41 -20.65 23.40
C PRO A 78 -45.19 -20.97 24.26
N SER A 79 -45.40 -21.50 25.46
CA SER A 79 -44.31 -21.94 26.33
C SER A 79 -43.59 -23.11 25.68
N ALA A 80 -42.38 -22.87 25.14
CA ALA A 80 -41.52 -23.93 24.64
C ALA A 80 -40.86 -24.65 25.84
N SER A 81 -40.73 -25.97 25.77
CA SER A 81 -40.02 -26.76 26.78
C SER A 81 -38.56 -26.30 26.85
N LEU A 82 -38.14 -25.81 28.02
CA LEU A 82 -36.81 -25.26 28.26
C LEU A 82 -35.71 -26.32 28.06
N PRO A 83 -34.63 -26.00 27.33
CA PRO A 83 -33.41 -26.82 27.35
C PRO A 83 -32.81 -26.85 28.77
N TYR A 84 -32.15 -27.95 29.14
CA TYR A 84 -31.52 -28.12 30.46
C TYR A 84 -30.28 -27.22 30.69
N ASP A 85 -29.73 -26.60 29.64
CA ASP A 85 -28.60 -25.66 29.72
C ASP A 85 -29.06 -24.25 29.32
N ASN A 86 -29.10 -23.30 30.25
CA ASN A 86 -29.50 -21.92 29.98
C ASN A 86 -28.29 -20.98 29.95
N LEU A 87 -28.21 -20.14 28.91
CA LEU A 87 -27.32 -18.99 28.87
C LEU A 87 -27.75 -17.98 29.93
N THR A 88 -26.89 -17.82 30.93
CA THR A 88 -27.04 -16.83 32.00
C THR A 88 -25.84 -15.89 31.97
N LEU A 89 -26.10 -14.59 32.17
CA LEU A 89 -25.06 -13.59 32.38
C LEU A 89 -25.42 -12.82 33.64
N THR A 90 -24.86 -13.23 34.75
CA THR A 90 -25.21 -12.71 36.08
C THR A 90 -24.31 -11.55 36.51
N ARG A 91 -23.08 -11.47 36.00
CA ARG A 91 -22.12 -10.44 36.39
C ARG A 91 -21.16 -10.10 35.25
N VAL A 92 -20.80 -8.82 35.18
CA VAL A 92 -19.78 -8.25 34.28
C VAL A 92 -18.62 -7.75 35.13
N SER A 93 -17.39 -8.03 34.70
CA SER A 93 -16.16 -7.52 35.32
C SER A 93 -15.62 -6.28 34.61
N ASP A 94 -14.73 -5.53 35.26
CA ASP A 94 -14.08 -4.37 34.62
C ASP A 94 -13.25 -4.78 33.40
N ASP A 95 -12.67 -5.99 33.41
CA ASP A 95 -11.94 -6.54 32.26
C ASP A 95 -12.86 -6.82 31.06
N ASP A 96 -14.09 -7.29 31.29
CA ASP A 96 -15.09 -7.47 30.23
C ASP A 96 -15.46 -6.12 29.61
N VAL A 97 -15.62 -5.08 30.44
CA VAL A 97 -15.88 -3.72 29.99
C VAL A 97 -14.70 -3.18 29.19
N LEU A 98 -13.47 -3.32 29.67
CA LEU A 98 -12.26 -2.89 28.97
C LEU A 98 -12.09 -3.61 27.62
N LYS A 99 -12.38 -4.91 27.57
CA LYS A 99 -12.42 -5.69 26.32
C LYS A 99 -13.48 -5.14 25.36
N ALA A 100 -14.68 -4.84 25.85
CA ALA A 100 -15.75 -4.27 25.05
C ALA A 100 -15.42 -2.85 24.53
N ILE A 101 -14.81 -1.99 25.35
CA ILE A 101 -14.35 -0.66 24.93
C ILE A 101 -13.31 -0.77 23.82
N LYS A 102 -12.38 -1.74 23.90
CA LYS A 102 -11.38 -2.00 22.84
C LYS A 102 -12.00 -2.42 21.50
N CYS A 103 -13.24 -2.92 21.49
CA CYS A 103 -13.96 -3.24 20.26
C CYS A 103 -14.50 -1.99 19.54
N LEU A 104 -14.59 -0.83 20.21
CA LEU A 104 -15.00 0.42 19.58
C LEU A 104 -13.93 0.92 18.59
N LYS A 105 -14.38 1.50 17.47
CA LYS A 105 -13.49 2.20 16.55
C LYS A 105 -13.24 3.61 17.09
N PRO A 106 -12.00 4.06 17.29
CA PRO A 106 -11.70 5.40 17.84
C PRO A 106 -12.00 6.48 16.78
N ASN A 107 -13.22 7.03 16.81
CA ASN A 107 -13.66 8.06 15.87
C ASN A 107 -14.57 9.12 16.52
N MET A 108 -14.81 10.20 15.77
CA MET A 108 -15.65 11.32 16.21
C MET A 108 -17.15 11.07 16.00
N THR A 109 -17.57 9.86 15.65
CA THR A 109 -18.99 9.55 15.48
C THR A 109 -19.64 9.36 16.84
N SER A 110 -20.71 10.11 17.08
CA SER A 110 -21.55 10.06 18.28
C SER A 110 -22.98 9.60 17.94
N GLY A 111 -23.66 9.07 18.96
CA GLY A 111 -25.10 8.83 18.92
C GLY A 111 -25.88 10.07 19.37
N PRO A 112 -27.15 9.91 19.79
CA PRO A 112 -27.97 11.00 20.30
C PRO A 112 -27.46 11.67 21.58
N ASP A 113 -26.53 11.02 22.29
CA ASP A 113 -25.86 11.55 23.48
C ASP A 113 -24.70 12.51 23.14
N GLU A 114 -24.35 12.65 21.86
CA GLU A 114 -23.26 13.48 21.35
C GLU A 114 -21.87 13.11 21.87
N ILE A 115 -21.72 11.96 22.55
CA ILE A 115 -20.44 11.48 23.10
C ILE A 115 -19.70 10.64 22.05
N PRO A 116 -18.53 11.10 21.55
CA PRO A 116 -17.79 10.37 20.53
C PRO A 116 -17.15 9.10 21.08
N SER A 117 -17.04 8.08 20.23
CA SER A 117 -16.39 6.81 20.61
C SER A 117 -14.92 6.99 21.01
N LEU A 118 -14.22 7.97 20.41
CA LEU A 118 -12.84 8.32 20.77
C LEU A 118 -12.69 8.67 22.26
N VAL A 119 -13.64 9.43 22.83
CA VAL A 119 -13.58 9.83 24.25
C VAL A 119 -13.65 8.60 25.16
N ILE A 120 -14.49 7.64 24.80
CA ILE A 120 -14.65 6.40 25.57
C ILE A 120 -13.40 5.53 25.46
N THR A 121 -12.80 5.44 24.28
CA THR A 121 -11.57 4.64 24.08
C THR A 121 -10.36 5.25 24.75
N ASP A 122 -10.20 6.57 24.69
CA ASP A 122 -9.03 7.27 25.25
C ASP A 122 -9.11 7.34 26.79
N CYS A 123 -10.32 7.45 27.34
CA CYS A 123 -10.58 7.46 28.78
C CYS A 123 -11.05 6.09 29.30
N ALA A 124 -10.70 4.98 28.63
CA ALA A 124 -11.21 3.65 28.96
C ALA A 124 -11.00 3.26 30.42
N ALA A 125 -9.84 3.58 30.99
CA ALA A 125 -9.52 3.28 32.39
C ALA A 125 -10.42 4.02 33.39
N VAL A 126 -10.90 5.21 33.04
CA VAL A 126 -11.79 6.02 33.89
C VAL A 126 -13.25 5.54 33.76
N PHE A 127 -13.65 5.14 32.56
CA PHE A 127 -15.02 4.67 32.31
C PHE A 127 -15.28 3.22 32.70
N ALA A 128 -14.24 2.40 32.87
CA ALA A 128 -14.40 0.97 33.17
C ALA A 128 -15.26 0.71 34.42
N ASP A 129 -14.85 1.24 35.58
CA ASP A 129 -15.56 1.00 36.86
C ASP A 129 -17.01 1.51 36.86
N PRO A 130 -17.31 2.77 36.45
CA PRO A 130 -18.69 3.25 36.42
C PRO A 130 -19.58 2.47 35.46
N LEU A 131 -19.05 2.07 34.29
CA LEU A 131 -19.79 1.27 33.32
C LEU A 131 -20.01 -0.15 33.82
N CYS A 132 -19.03 -0.76 34.49
CA CYS A 132 -19.17 -2.06 35.10
C CYS A 132 -20.28 -2.06 36.15
N PHE A 133 -20.31 -1.06 37.03
CA PHE A 133 -21.40 -0.88 37.99
C PHE A 133 -22.75 -0.74 37.29
N LEU A 134 -22.84 0.14 36.28
CA LEU A 134 -24.07 0.35 35.51
C LEU A 134 -24.54 -0.91 34.79
N PHE A 135 -23.64 -1.67 34.17
CA PHE A 135 -23.98 -2.89 33.43
C PHE A 135 -24.47 -3.99 34.37
N ASN A 136 -23.85 -4.14 35.54
CA ASN A 136 -24.34 -5.06 36.57
C ASN A 136 -25.72 -4.64 37.09
N LEU A 137 -25.98 -3.34 37.26
CA LEU A 137 -27.30 -2.84 37.62
C LEU A 137 -28.36 -3.16 36.54
N ILE A 138 -28.02 -2.98 35.26
CA ILE A 138 -28.89 -3.32 34.13
C ILE A 138 -29.21 -4.82 34.12
N LEU A 139 -28.21 -5.69 34.32
CA LEU A 139 -28.42 -7.14 34.37
C LEU A 139 -29.28 -7.57 35.56
N ASN A 140 -29.05 -6.98 36.74
CA ASN A 140 -29.81 -7.31 37.95
C ASN A 140 -31.28 -6.86 37.88
N THR A 141 -31.55 -5.79 37.13
CA THR A 141 -32.91 -5.21 37.02
C THR A 141 -33.62 -5.62 35.73
N SER A 142 -32.93 -6.29 34.81
CA SER A 142 -33.38 -6.55 33.43
C SER A 142 -33.93 -5.29 32.72
N CYS A 143 -33.43 -4.10 33.08
CA CYS A 143 -33.97 -2.84 32.62
C CYS A 143 -32.98 -2.11 31.70
N TYR A 144 -33.30 -2.02 30.41
CA TYR A 144 -32.46 -1.29 29.46
C TYR A 144 -32.65 0.23 29.61
N PRO A 145 -31.56 1.03 29.73
CA PRO A 145 -31.68 2.47 30.01
C PRO A 145 -32.48 3.23 28.94
N MET A 146 -33.46 4.02 29.39
CA MET A 146 -34.34 4.78 28.50
C MET A 146 -33.57 5.74 27.56
N ARG A 147 -32.49 6.38 28.04
CA ARG A 147 -31.62 7.24 27.22
C ARG A 147 -30.94 6.51 26.07
N TRP A 148 -30.77 5.19 26.16
CA TRP A 148 -30.16 4.36 25.10
C TRP A 148 -31.20 3.79 24.12
N LYS A 149 -32.49 4.01 24.35
CA LYS A 149 -33.59 3.58 23.48
C LYS A 149 -33.88 4.55 22.32
N THR A 150 -33.20 5.70 22.29
CA THR A 150 -33.27 6.65 21.17
C THR A 150 -32.07 6.46 20.23
N SER A 151 -32.30 6.49 18.92
CA SER A 151 -31.25 6.36 17.90
C SER A 151 -31.34 7.46 16.84
N ALA A 152 -30.19 7.99 16.39
CA ALA A 152 -30.13 8.95 15.29
C ALA A 152 -29.94 8.20 13.97
N VAL A 153 -30.82 8.39 13.00
CA VAL A 153 -30.79 7.69 11.71
C VAL A 153 -30.06 8.54 10.67
N ARG A 154 -29.05 7.94 10.03
CA ARG A 154 -28.37 8.49 8.86
C ARG A 154 -28.86 7.75 7.60
N PRO A 155 -29.53 8.44 6.66
CA PRO A 155 -29.90 7.84 5.39
C PRO A 155 -28.65 7.51 4.57
N ILE A 156 -28.48 6.24 4.17
CA ILE A 156 -27.39 5.80 3.29
C ILE A 156 -27.97 5.32 1.97
N HIS A 157 -27.49 5.89 0.87
CA HIS A 157 -27.93 5.53 -0.49
C HIS A 157 -27.64 4.06 -0.77
N LYS A 158 -28.66 3.31 -1.23
CA LYS A 158 -28.57 1.88 -1.55
C LYS A 158 -28.18 1.66 -3.01
N LYS A 159 -29.01 2.15 -3.95
CA LYS A 159 -28.86 1.96 -5.41
C LYS A 159 -29.77 2.93 -6.18
N ASP A 160 -29.68 2.92 -7.51
CA ASP A 160 -30.54 3.71 -8.41
C ASP A 160 -30.41 5.23 -8.19
N ASP A 161 -31.42 6.03 -8.55
CA ASP A 161 -31.35 7.49 -8.44
C ASP A 161 -31.18 7.94 -6.99
N ARG A 162 -30.25 8.87 -6.78
CA ARG A 162 -29.92 9.46 -5.47
C ARG A 162 -30.90 10.54 -5.07
N SER A 163 -31.63 11.12 -6.02
CA SER A 163 -32.67 12.10 -5.70
C SER A 163 -33.87 11.45 -5.02
N GLU A 164 -34.12 10.17 -5.25
CA GLU A 164 -35.28 9.44 -4.72
C GLU A 164 -35.08 8.98 -3.26
N ILE A 165 -35.96 9.42 -2.36
CA ILE A 165 -35.92 9.05 -0.92
C ILE A 165 -36.05 7.53 -0.70
N THR A 166 -36.83 6.84 -1.54
CA THR A 166 -37.09 5.39 -1.44
C THR A 166 -35.86 4.53 -1.69
N ASN A 167 -34.78 5.11 -2.22
CA ASN A 167 -33.52 4.45 -2.55
C ASN A 167 -32.49 4.48 -1.41
N TYR A 168 -32.89 4.89 -0.20
CA TYR A 168 -32.01 4.98 0.97
C TYR A 168 -32.34 3.94 2.05
N ARG A 169 -31.33 3.59 2.85
CA ARG A 169 -31.44 2.72 4.03
C ARG A 169 -31.30 3.53 5.32
N PRO A 170 -32.06 3.21 6.38
CA PRO A 170 -31.91 3.86 7.68
C PRO A 170 -30.78 3.22 8.50
N ILE A 171 -29.62 3.87 8.60
CA ILE A 171 -28.56 3.40 9.51
C ILE A 171 -28.71 4.09 10.87
N ALA A 172 -29.00 3.31 11.90
CA ALA A 172 -29.15 3.76 13.28
C ALA A 172 -27.79 3.97 13.96
N LEU A 173 -27.57 5.18 14.45
CA LEU A 173 -26.49 5.54 15.36
C LEU A 173 -27.06 5.51 16.78
N ILE A 174 -26.64 4.50 17.56
CA ILE A 174 -26.94 4.39 18.99
C ILE A 174 -25.83 5.01 19.84
N SER A 175 -26.12 5.29 21.11
CA SER A 175 -25.12 5.70 22.11
C SER A 175 -23.90 4.79 22.09
N ASN A 176 -22.70 5.37 22.20
CA ASN A 176 -21.49 4.55 22.23
C ASN A 176 -21.37 3.77 23.55
N PHE A 177 -21.94 4.25 24.67
CA PHE A 177 -22.03 3.47 25.90
C PHE A 177 -22.96 2.25 25.74
N ALA A 178 -24.10 2.44 25.06
CA ALA A 178 -24.97 1.33 24.69
C ALA A 178 -24.23 0.27 23.85
N LYS A 179 -23.41 0.68 22.87
CA LYS A 179 -22.58 -0.25 22.09
C LYS A 179 -21.61 -1.05 22.95
N VAL A 180 -20.99 -0.43 23.95
CA VAL A 180 -20.08 -1.15 24.87
C VAL A 180 -20.86 -2.24 25.60
N PHE A 181 -22.05 -1.94 26.12
CA PHE A 181 -22.88 -2.94 26.77
C PHE A 181 -23.32 -4.05 25.80
N GLU A 182 -23.73 -3.69 24.58
CA GLU A 182 -24.09 -4.67 23.56
C GLU A 182 -22.90 -5.57 23.16
N TYR A 183 -21.66 -5.08 23.17
CA TYR A 183 -20.46 -5.93 22.99
C TYR A 183 -20.28 -6.95 24.11
N VAL A 184 -20.54 -6.57 25.36
CA VAL A 184 -20.50 -7.50 26.50
C VAL A 184 -21.54 -8.61 26.33
N LEU A 185 -22.77 -8.24 25.97
CA LEU A 185 -23.85 -9.20 25.69
C LEU A 185 -23.53 -10.09 24.49
N TYR A 186 -23.02 -9.50 23.41
CA TYR A 186 -22.67 -10.22 22.17
C TYR A 186 -21.59 -11.26 22.40
N ASN A 187 -20.50 -10.89 23.09
CA ASN A 187 -19.38 -11.80 23.35
C ASN A 187 -19.82 -13.02 24.18
N SER A 188 -20.69 -12.81 25.16
CA SER A 188 -21.24 -13.87 26.00
C SER A 188 -22.22 -14.76 25.21
N SER A 189 -23.09 -14.14 24.41
CA SER A 189 -24.15 -14.85 23.69
C SER A 189 -23.63 -15.63 22.48
N LEU A 190 -22.72 -15.05 21.70
CA LEU A 190 -22.23 -15.63 20.45
C LEU A 190 -21.62 -17.02 20.67
N HIS A 191 -20.79 -17.17 21.70
CA HIS A 191 -20.13 -18.43 22.00
C HIS A 191 -21.13 -19.56 22.29
N TYR A 192 -22.20 -19.21 23.02
CA TYR A 192 -23.24 -20.16 23.39
C TYR A 192 -24.16 -20.51 22.21
N VAL A 193 -24.52 -19.55 21.35
CA VAL A 193 -25.46 -19.82 20.25
C VAL A 193 -24.79 -20.33 18.97
N SER A 194 -23.47 -20.16 18.80
CA SER A 194 -22.81 -20.40 17.51
C SER A 194 -22.97 -21.81 16.97
N HIS A 195 -23.06 -22.82 17.84
CA HIS A 195 -23.25 -24.22 17.45
C HIS A 195 -24.70 -24.59 17.14
N LYS A 196 -25.66 -23.72 17.51
CA LYS A 196 -27.10 -23.88 17.22
C LYS A 196 -27.52 -23.17 15.93
N LEU A 197 -26.70 -22.22 15.45
CA LEU A 197 -26.93 -21.54 14.19
C LEU A 197 -26.62 -22.47 13.00
N SER A 198 -27.37 -22.29 11.91
CA SER A 198 -27.20 -23.06 10.69
C SER A 198 -25.74 -23.00 10.20
N PRO A 199 -25.10 -24.16 9.93
CA PRO A 199 -23.76 -24.21 9.40
C PRO A 199 -23.66 -23.65 7.97
N ASN A 200 -24.79 -23.32 7.33
CA ASN A 200 -24.85 -22.73 5.99
C ASN A 200 -25.10 -21.21 6.00
N GLN A 201 -25.16 -20.57 7.18
CA GLN A 201 -25.22 -19.11 7.29
C GLN A 201 -23.81 -18.50 7.20
N HIS A 202 -23.56 -17.68 6.19
CA HIS A 202 -22.28 -16.99 6.00
C HIS A 202 -22.35 -15.49 6.36
N GLY A 203 -23.54 -14.91 6.39
CA GLY A 203 -23.76 -13.53 6.79
C GLY A 203 -23.58 -13.37 8.30
N PHE A 204 -22.90 -12.30 8.70
CA PHE A 204 -22.63 -11.97 10.11
C PHE A 204 -21.99 -13.09 10.94
N THR A 205 -21.36 -14.06 10.28
CA THR A 205 -20.75 -15.22 10.92
C THR A 205 -19.23 -15.07 10.84
N LYS A 206 -18.55 -15.21 11.98
CA LYS A 206 -17.09 -15.11 12.06
C LYS A 206 -16.44 -16.17 11.15
N CYS A 207 -15.28 -15.84 10.57
CA CYS A 207 -14.55 -16.72 9.65
C CYS A 207 -15.29 -17.07 8.35
N ARG A 208 -16.46 -16.51 8.08
CA ARG A 208 -17.20 -16.67 6.82
C ARG A 208 -17.33 -15.34 6.10
N SER A 209 -17.54 -15.41 4.79
CA SER A 209 -17.57 -14.25 3.90
C SER A 209 -18.47 -14.51 2.69
N THR A 210 -18.75 -13.47 1.91
CA THR A 210 -19.39 -13.62 0.60
C THR A 210 -18.61 -14.58 -0.30
N GLU A 211 -17.27 -14.52 -0.25
CA GLU A 211 -16.41 -15.40 -1.05
C GLU A 211 -16.52 -16.88 -0.63
N THR A 212 -16.65 -17.20 0.67
CA THR A 212 -16.91 -18.60 1.11
C THR A 212 -18.25 -19.13 0.62
N ASN A 213 -19.30 -18.32 0.69
CA ASN A 213 -20.64 -18.68 0.21
C ASN A 213 -20.61 -18.95 -1.30
N LEU A 214 -20.02 -18.02 -2.05
CA LEU A 214 -19.86 -18.15 -3.50
C LEU A 214 -18.96 -19.32 -3.90
N ALA A 215 -17.89 -19.60 -3.16
CA ALA A 215 -17.01 -20.74 -3.43
C ALA A 215 -17.72 -22.08 -3.25
N SER A 216 -18.55 -22.23 -2.21
CA SER A 216 -19.37 -23.42 -1.97
C SER A 216 -20.30 -23.72 -3.15
N ILE A 217 -21.14 -22.76 -3.55
CA ILE A 217 -22.06 -22.96 -4.67
C ILE A 217 -21.32 -23.14 -6.00
N SER A 218 -20.28 -22.35 -6.25
CA SER A 218 -19.52 -22.44 -7.50
C SER A 218 -18.84 -23.78 -7.66
N GLN A 219 -18.34 -24.36 -6.56
CA GLN A 219 -17.76 -25.70 -6.58
C GLN A 219 -18.83 -26.77 -6.86
N TYR A 220 -19.97 -26.70 -6.18
CA TYR A 220 -21.11 -27.61 -6.43
C TYR A 220 -21.56 -27.57 -7.89
N LEU A 221 -21.80 -26.36 -8.42
CA LEU A 221 -22.22 -26.18 -9.82
C LEU A 221 -21.13 -26.67 -10.79
N SER A 222 -19.86 -26.39 -10.51
CA SER A 222 -18.76 -26.86 -11.37
C SER A 222 -18.68 -28.37 -11.43
N ASP A 223 -18.85 -29.07 -10.29
CA ASP A 223 -18.85 -30.53 -10.24
C ASP A 223 -20.02 -31.12 -11.06
N ALA A 224 -21.23 -30.55 -10.92
CA ALA A 224 -22.39 -30.99 -11.68
C ALA A 224 -22.22 -30.75 -13.20
N LEU A 225 -21.71 -29.58 -13.59
CA LEU A 225 -21.48 -29.26 -15.00
C LEU A 225 -20.37 -30.13 -15.61
N ASP A 226 -19.33 -30.48 -14.84
CA ASP A 226 -18.27 -31.41 -15.26
C ASP A 226 -18.83 -32.80 -15.57
N ASN A 227 -19.83 -33.24 -14.80
CA ASN A 227 -20.60 -34.48 -14.98
C ASN A 227 -21.74 -34.38 -16.02
N HIS A 228 -21.86 -33.25 -16.72
CA HIS A 228 -22.94 -33.00 -17.70
C HIS A 228 -24.36 -33.03 -17.10
N SER A 229 -24.49 -32.78 -15.79
CA SER A 229 -25.77 -32.66 -15.09
C SER A 229 -26.34 -31.23 -15.19
N GLN A 230 -27.59 -31.07 -14.76
CA GLN A 230 -28.27 -29.80 -14.60
C GLN A 230 -28.44 -29.49 -13.11
N VAL A 231 -28.26 -28.24 -12.70
CA VAL A 231 -28.61 -27.77 -11.36
C VAL A 231 -29.56 -26.60 -11.49
N ASP A 232 -30.69 -26.66 -10.81
CA ASP A 232 -31.57 -25.51 -10.66
C ASP A 232 -31.31 -24.84 -9.31
N VAL A 233 -31.10 -23.53 -9.35
CA VAL A 233 -30.85 -22.70 -8.17
C VAL A 233 -31.97 -21.68 -8.05
N VAL A 234 -32.63 -21.66 -6.90
CA VAL A 234 -33.67 -20.69 -6.55
C VAL A 234 -33.05 -19.61 -5.67
N TYR A 235 -33.14 -18.36 -6.12
CA TYR A 235 -32.71 -17.19 -5.38
C TYR A 235 -33.93 -16.50 -4.78
N THR A 236 -33.91 -16.26 -3.47
CA THR A 236 -35.01 -15.60 -2.75
C THR A 236 -34.64 -14.15 -2.39
N ASP A 237 -35.63 -13.25 -2.37
CA ASP A 237 -35.46 -11.85 -1.92
C ASP A 237 -36.51 -11.56 -0.83
N LEU A 238 -36.05 -11.28 0.38
CA LEU A 238 -36.91 -10.86 1.49
C LEU A 238 -37.07 -9.33 1.47
N SER A 239 -38.31 -8.86 1.60
CA SER A 239 -38.59 -7.43 1.65
C SER A 239 -38.26 -6.87 3.03
N LYS A 240 -37.26 -5.98 3.12
CA LYS A 240 -36.92 -5.23 4.34
C LYS A 240 -36.76 -6.11 5.61
N ALA A 241 -36.14 -7.28 5.47
CA ALA A 241 -36.14 -8.33 6.51
C ALA A 241 -35.72 -7.83 7.91
N PHE A 242 -34.70 -6.98 8.01
CA PHE A 242 -34.23 -6.40 9.28
C PHE A 242 -35.27 -5.53 10.00
N ASP A 243 -36.09 -4.80 9.23
CA ASP A 243 -37.10 -3.89 9.76
C ASP A 243 -38.39 -4.64 10.15
N MET A 244 -38.58 -5.86 9.62
CA MET A 244 -39.79 -6.68 9.78
C MET A 244 -39.70 -7.74 10.90
N ILE A 245 -38.60 -7.80 11.66
CA ILE A 245 -38.49 -8.75 12.78
C ILE A 245 -39.53 -8.40 13.84
N ASP A 246 -40.51 -9.28 14.04
CA ASP A 246 -41.49 -9.20 15.11
C ASP A 246 -40.80 -9.41 16.48
N HIS A 247 -41.04 -8.49 17.42
CA HIS A 247 -40.33 -8.53 18.70
C HIS A 247 -40.79 -9.71 19.56
N GLY A 248 -42.08 -10.05 19.54
CA GLY A 248 -42.63 -11.19 20.29
C GLY A 248 -42.05 -12.51 19.81
N LEU A 249 -42.05 -12.74 18.49
CA LEU A 249 -41.46 -13.94 17.88
C LEU A 249 -39.95 -14.03 18.13
N LEU A 250 -39.22 -12.92 18.10
CA LEU A 250 -37.80 -12.91 18.43
C LEU A 250 -37.55 -13.36 19.87
N LEU A 251 -38.34 -12.89 20.84
CA LEU A 251 -38.21 -13.28 22.24
C LEU A 251 -38.46 -14.79 22.45
N ILE A 252 -39.50 -15.36 21.82
CA ILE A 252 -39.76 -16.81 21.83
C ILE A 252 -38.57 -17.59 21.29
N LYS A 253 -37.97 -17.12 20.19
CA LYS A 253 -36.79 -17.77 19.61
C LYS A 253 -35.56 -17.66 20.50
N LEU A 254 -35.39 -16.55 21.23
CA LEU A 254 -34.30 -16.43 22.20
C LEU A 254 -34.46 -17.44 23.34
N GLU A 255 -35.69 -17.62 23.86
CA GLU A 255 -36.00 -18.66 24.85
C GLU A 255 -35.69 -20.06 24.31
N SER A 256 -36.11 -20.40 23.08
CA SER A 256 -35.83 -21.71 22.48
C SER A 256 -34.33 -21.94 22.20
N PHE A 257 -33.58 -20.87 21.96
CA PHE A 257 -32.13 -20.91 21.86
C PHE A 257 -31.43 -21.06 23.22
N GLY A 258 -32.16 -21.02 24.34
CA GLY A 258 -31.67 -21.25 25.69
C GLY A 258 -31.26 -19.98 26.44
N PHE A 259 -31.74 -18.80 26.05
CA PHE A 259 -31.53 -17.59 26.85
C PHE A 259 -32.36 -17.67 28.13
N SER A 260 -31.75 -17.38 29.28
CA SER A 260 -32.47 -17.31 30.56
C SER A 260 -33.53 -16.20 30.60
N ASP A 261 -34.58 -16.40 31.40
CA ASP A 261 -35.71 -15.47 31.55
C ASP A 261 -35.25 -14.03 31.83
N ASN A 262 -34.26 -13.83 32.70
CA ASN A 262 -33.71 -12.51 33.01
C ASN A 262 -33.09 -11.82 31.78
N LEU A 263 -32.41 -12.57 30.92
CA LEU A 263 -31.83 -12.03 29.68
C LEU A 263 -32.91 -11.77 28.63
N VAL A 264 -33.91 -12.63 28.54
CA VAL A 264 -35.06 -12.42 27.64
C VAL A 264 -35.83 -11.17 28.06
N GLU A 265 -36.05 -10.96 29.36
CA GLU A 265 -36.67 -9.74 29.90
C GLU A 265 -35.81 -8.50 29.62
N LEU A 266 -34.48 -8.60 29.76
CA LEU A 266 -33.58 -7.51 29.40
C LEU A 266 -33.67 -7.17 27.90
N ILE A 267 -33.73 -8.19 27.04
CA ILE A 267 -33.85 -8.00 25.59
C ILE A 267 -35.23 -7.44 25.21
N ARG A 268 -36.29 -7.86 25.90
CA ARG A 268 -37.63 -7.26 25.80
C ARG A 268 -37.55 -5.77 26.12
N SER A 269 -36.95 -5.40 27.24
CA SER A 269 -36.70 -4.00 27.60
C SER A 269 -35.86 -3.26 26.55
N TYR A 270 -34.84 -3.89 25.98
CA TYR A 270 -34.00 -3.32 24.91
C TYR A 270 -34.77 -3.00 23.63
N LEU A 271 -35.73 -3.86 23.25
CA LEU A 271 -36.54 -3.73 22.03
C LEU A 271 -37.75 -2.80 22.20
N SER A 272 -38.36 -2.76 23.39
CA SER A 272 -39.56 -1.96 23.66
C SER A 272 -39.26 -0.46 23.81
N ASP A 273 -40.24 0.36 23.39
CA ASP A 273 -40.24 1.83 23.51
C ASP A 273 -38.99 2.51 22.93
N ARG A 274 -38.56 2.01 21.77
CA ARG A 274 -37.49 2.61 20.99
C ARG A 274 -38.00 3.71 20.08
N PHE A 275 -37.21 4.77 20.00
CA PHE A 275 -37.48 5.92 19.15
C PHE A 275 -36.30 6.18 18.21
N MET A 276 -36.63 6.66 17.01
CA MET A 276 -35.66 7.06 16.01
C MET A 276 -35.99 8.45 15.49
N TYR A 277 -34.98 9.20 15.07
CA TYR A 277 -35.14 10.44 14.32
C TYR A 277 -34.11 10.50 13.20
N VAL A 278 -34.45 11.08 12.06
CA VAL A 278 -33.53 11.22 10.93
C VAL A 278 -32.72 12.51 11.10
N GLY A 279 -31.40 12.41 11.04
CA GLY A 279 -30.49 13.56 11.14
C GLY A 279 -29.63 13.74 9.89
N VAL A 280 -29.69 14.89 9.22
CA VAL A 280 -28.88 15.20 8.03
C VAL A 280 -28.44 16.67 8.08
N ASN A 281 -27.13 16.92 7.91
CA ASN A 281 -26.56 18.28 7.79
C ASN A 281 -27.05 19.30 8.83
N GLY A 282 -27.23 18.89 10.09
CA GLY A 282 -27.69 19.76 11.18
C GLY A 282 -29.21 19.85 11.34
N TYR A 283 -29.99 19.28 10.42
CA TYR A 283 -31.45 19.17 10.53
C TYR A 283 -31.84 17.82 11.13
N ALA A 284 -32.92 17.81 11.90
CA ALA A 284 -33.46 16.62 12.56
C ALA A 284 -34.99 16.53 12.34
N SER A 285 -35.47 15.34 12.01
CA SER A 285 -36.91 15.08 11.94
C SER A 285 -37.54 15.02 13.33
N LYS A 286 -38.88 15.00 13.37
CA LYS A 286 -39.57 14.54 14.58
C LYS A 286 -39.22 13.07 14.89
N PRO A 287 -39.11 12.68 16.17
CA PRO A 287 -38.94 11.29 16.55
C PRO A 287 -40.16 10.44 16.17
N PHE A 288 -39.93 9.20 15.76
CA PHE A 288 -40.95 8.19 15.48
C PHE A 288 -40.59 6.86 16.17
N LYS A 289 -41.62 6.06 16.46
CA LYS A 289 -41.45 4.78 17.18
C LYS A 289 -40.91 3.70 16.24
N GLN A 290 -39.98 2.88 16.73
CA GLN A 290 -39.55 1.65 16.07
C GLN A 290 -40.41 0.49 16.61
N GLU A 291 -41.46 0.12 15.87
CA GLU A 291 -42.44 -0.90 16.32
C GLU A 291 -42.02 -2.34 16.01
N SER A 292 -41.05 -2.54 15.12
CA SER A 292 -40.50 -3.86 14.79
C SER A 292 -39.02 -3.72 14.38
N GLY A 293 -38.39 -4.85 14.10
CA GLY A 293 -37.02 -4.89 13.63
C GLY A 293 -35.98 -4.73 14.73
N VAL A 294 -34.72 -4.93 14.38
CA VAL A 294 -33.57 -4.65 15.24
C VAL A 294 -32.84 -3.40 14.74
N PRO A 295 -32.27 -2.54 15.61
CA PRO A 295 -31.62 -1.32 15.17
C PRO A 295 -30.48 -1.60 14.17
N GLN A 296 -30.60 -1.10 12.94
CA GLN A 296 -29.63 -1.33 11.87
C GLN A 296 -28.35 -0.51 12.10
N GLY A 297 -27.39 -1.09 12.83
CA GLY A 297 -26.19 -0.39 13.33
C GLY A 297 -25.86 -0.74 14.79
N SER A 298 -26.73 -1.49 15.47
CA SER A 298 -26.44 -2.17 16.74
C SER A 298 -25.44 -3.31 16.55
N VAL A 299 -24.75 -3.66 17.64
CA VAL A 299 -23.85 -4.80 17.73
C VAL A 299 -24.65 -6.11 17.83
N LEU A 300 -25.76 -6.11 18.57
CA LEU A 300 -26.61 -7.30 18.75
C LEU A 300 -27.51 -7.61 17.55
N GLY A 301 -27.91 -6.60 16.77
CA GLY A 301 -28.86 -6.74 15.67
C GLY A 301 -28.53 -7.89 14.70
N PRO A 302 -27.29 -8.00 14.19
CA PRO A 302 -26.89 -9.11 13.32
C PRO A 302 -27.03 -10.50 13.95
N LEU A 303 -26.74 -10.64 15.25
CA LEU A 303 -26.88 -11.91 15.96
C LEU A 303 -28.35 -12.31 16.09
N PHE A 304 -29.18 -11.37 16.54
CA PHE A 304 -30.62 -11.57 16.66
C PHE A 304 -31.28 -11.84 15.30
N PHE A 305 -30.81 -11.19 14.24
CA PHE A 305 -31.25 -11.49 12.89
C PHE A 305 -30.94 -12.96 12.51
N ASN A 306 -29.70 -13.42 12.72
CA ASN A 306 -29.31 -14.79 12.42
C ASN A 306 -30.10 -15.82 13.23
N ILE A 307 -30.35 -15.57 14.52
CA ILE A 307 -31.23 -16.41 15.36
C ILE A 307 -32.65 -16.42 14.79
N PHE A 308 -33.17 -15.26 14.41
CA PHE A 308 -34.55 -15.13 13.92
C PHE A 308 -34.81 -15.88 12.62
N ILE A 309 -33.86 -15.88 11.68
CA ILE A 309 -34.04 -16.53 10.37
C ILE A 309 -33.59 -18.00 10.36
N ASN A 310 -33.03 -18.50 11.46
CA ASN A 310 -32.39 -19.82 11.50
C ASN A 310 -33.35 -20.95 11.09
N ASP A 311 -34.57 -20.88 11.64
CA ASP A 311 -35.64 -21.85 11.41
C ASP A 311 -36.18 -21.86 9.98
N LEU A 312 -35.89 -20.85 9.15
CA LEU A 312 -36.32 -20.85 7.75
C LEU A 312 -35.73 -22.01 6.94
N VAL A 313 -34.58 -22.54 7.39
CA VAL A 313 -33.83 -23.58 6.68
C VAL A 313 -33.66 -24.88 7.44
N ASP A 314 -34.23 -25.00 8.64
CA ASP A 314 -34.18 -26.22 9.45
C ASP A 314 -34.77 -27.41 8.67
N ASP A 315 -34.07 -28.55 8.64
CA ASP A 315 -34.54 -29.79 8.01
C ASP A 315 -34.94 -29.68 6.52
N LEU A 316 -34.40 -28.72 5.76
CA LEU A 316 -34.60 -28.69 4.31
C LEU A 316 -33.88 -29.88 3.65
N ASP A 317 -34.63 -30.65 2.85
CA ASP A 317 -34.13 -31.81 2.07
C ASP A 317 -33.35 -31.38 0.80
N VAL A 318 -32.81 -30.16 0.78
CA VAL A 318 -31.98 -29.66 -0.31
C VAL A 318 -30.82 -28.83 0.22
N PRO A 319 -29.66 -28.86 -0.47
CA PRO A 319 -28.58 -27.93 -0.22
C PRO A 319 -29.04 -26.47 -0.27
N HIS A 320 -28.56 -25.68 0.69
CA HIS A 320 -28.91 -24.27 0.81
C HIS A 320 -27.72 -23.47 1.34
N LEU A 321 -27.72 -22.18 1.05
CA LEU A 321 -26.73 -21.23 1.54
C LEU A 321 -27.41 -19.90 1.86
N LEU A 322 -27.01 -19.29 2.97
CA LEU A 322 -27.50 -17.99 3.39
C LEU A 322 -26.36 -16.99 3.52
N PHE A 323 -26.66 -15.74 3.23
CA PHE A 323 -25.85 -14.60 3.62
C PHE A 323 -26.80 -13.51 4.12
N ALA A 324 -27.04 -13.49 5.43
CA ALA A 324 -28.11 -12.69 6.02
C ALA A 324 -29.46 -13.06 5.40
N ASP A 325 -30.19 -12.09 4.85
CA ASP A 325 -31.49 -12.25 4.17
C ASP A 325 -31.38 -12.89 2.78
N ASP A 326 -30.21 -12.85 2.14
CA ASP A 326 -29.97 -13.48 0.84
C ASP A 326 -29.84 -15.00 0.99
N MET A 327 -30.92 -15.73 0.72
CA MET A 327 -30.96 -17.18 0.72
C MET A 327 -31.04 -17.76 -0.70
N LYS A 328 -30.40 -18.90 -0.89
CA LYS A 328 -30.51 -19.72 -2.09
C LYS A 328 -30.57 -21.19 -1.75
N ILE A 329 -31.45 -21.91 -2.45
CA ILE A 329 -31.57 -23.37 -2.40
C ILE A 329 -31.31 -23.94 -3.78
N TYR A 330 -30.72 -25.12 -3.85
CA TYR A 330 -30.28 -25.67 -5.12
C TYR A 330 -30.23 -27.19 -5.09
N LEU A 331 -30.53 -27.80 -6.23
CA LEU A 331 -30.54 -29.24 -6.39
C LEU A 331 -30.13 -29.64 -7.80
N THR A 332 -29.43 -30.77 -7.93
CA THR A 332 -29.19 -31.41 -9.23
C THR A 332 -30.50 -31.99 -9.74
N ILE A 333 -30.90 -31.63 -10.95
CA ILE A 333 -32.18 -32.01 -11.55
C ILE A 333 -31.93 -33.00 -12.68
N ASP A 334 -32.19 -34.28 -12.41
CA ASP A 334 -32.12 -35.34 -13.42
C ASP A 334 -33.52 -35.89 -13.76
N SER A 335 -34.52 -35.61 -12.92
CA SER A 335 -35.91 -36.03 -13.09
C SER A 335 -36.91 -34.92 -12.72
N ILE A 336 -38.19 -35.14 -13.03
CA ILE A 336 -39.28 -34.28 -12.55
C ILE A 336 -39.43 -34.39 -11.03
N ASP A 337 -39.16 -35.57 -10.44
CA ASP A 337 -39.25 -35.78 -8.99
C ASP A 337 -38.25 -34.90 -8.23
N ASP A 338 -37.04 -34.70 -8.76
CA ASP A 338 -36.07 -33.75 -8.19
C ASP A 338 -36.61 -32.31 -8.22
N ALA A 339 -37.25 -31.92 -9.32
CA ALA A 339 -37.87 -30.60 -9.42
C ALA A 339 -39.05 -30.45 -8.45
N LEU A 340 -39.85 -31.50 -8.24
CA LEU A 340 -40.93 -31.52 -7.25
C LEU A 340 -40.39 -31.44 -5.81
N ARG A 341 -39.26 -32.10 -5.50
CA ARG A 341 -38.58 -31.96 -4.20
C ARG A 341 -38.11 -30.53 -3.96
N LEU A 342 -37.49 -29.91 -4.95
CA LEU A 342 -37.07 -28.51 -4.86
C LEU A 342 -38.29 -27.57 -4.72
N GLN A 343 -39.39 -27.82 -5.44
CA GLN A 343 -40.66 -27.09 -5.30
C GLN A 343 -41.23 -27.21 -3.88
N GLY A 344 -41.25 -28.42 -3.29
CA GLY A 344 -41.70 -28.62 -1.91
C GLY A 344 -40.88 -27.81 -0.90
N CYS A 345 -39.56 -27.71 -1.08
CA CYS A 345 -38.70 -26.87 -0.25
C CYS A 345 -39.00 -25.37 -0.41
N ILE A 346 -39.32 -24.90 -1.62
CA ILE A 346 -39.75 -23.51 -1.86
C ILE A 346 -41.04 -23.20 -1.09
N GLU A 347 -42.00 -24.14 -1.11
CA GLU A 347 -43.28 -24.00 -0.41
C GLU A 347 -43.10 -23.98 1.11
N GLU A 348 -42.23 -24.84 1.63
CA GLU A 348 -41.90 -24.88 3.06
C GLU A 348 -41.24 -23.58 3.53
N ILE A 349 -40.28 -23.06 2.77
CA ILE A 349 -39.69 -21.73 3.02
C ILE A 349 -40.77 -20.65 3.00
N SER A 350 -41.67 -20.65 2.01
CA SER A 350 -42.75 -19.67 1.92
C SER A 350 -43.68 -19.75 3.13
N ARG A 351 -44.01 -20.96 3.59
CA ARG A 351 -44.82 -21.21 4.78
C ARG A 351 -44.14 -20.68 6.04
N ARG A 352 -42.85 -20.96 6.23
CA ARG A 352 -42.07 -20.49 7.40
C ARG A 352 -41.88 -18.98 7.41
N CYS A 353 -41.64 -18.36 6.25
CA CYS A 353 -41.63 -16.91 6.12
C CYS A 353 -42.95 -16.30 6.61
N LYS A 354 -44.10 -16.87 6.22
CA LYS A 354 -45.41 -16.40 6.71
C LYS A 354 -45.56 -16.54 8.23
N LEU A 355 -45.13 -17.67 8.81
CA LEU A 355 -45.15 -17.87 10.26
C LEU A 355 -44.26 -16.87 11.00
N ASN A 356 -43.14 -16.49 10.39
CA ASN A 356 -42.19 -15.53 10.94
C ASN A 356 -42.54 -14.06 10.61
N ASN A 357 -43.73 -13.79 10.08
CA ASN A 357 -44.14 -12.45 9.61
C ASN A 357 -43.17 -11.81 8.59
N LEU A 358 -42.44 -12.63 7.83
CA LEU A 358 -41.53 -12.20 6.77
C LEU A 358 -42.19 -12.27 5.38
N VAL A 359 -41.84 -11.32 4.51
CA VAL A 359 -42.44 -11.22 3.17
C VAL A 359 -41.42 -11.54 2.07
N LEU A 360 -41.66 -12.64 1.36
CA LEU A 360 -40.94 -12.98 0.14
C LEU A 360 -41.41 -12.13 -1.04
N ASN A 361 -40.48 -11.44 -1.69
CA ASN A 361 -40.72 -10.67 -2.89
C ASN A 361 -40.71 -11.59 -4.12
N HIS A 362 -41.83 -12.27 -4.39
CA HIS A 362 -41.95 -13.24 -5.48
C HIS A 362 -41.55 -12.67 -6.87
N LEU A 363 -41.69 -11.36 -7.11
CA LEU A 363 -41.27 -10.70 -8.36
C LEU A 363 -39.75 -10.56 -8.50
N LYS A 364 -39.02 -10.57 -7.38
CA LYS A 364 -37.56 -10.52 -7.35
C LYS A 364 -36.92 -11.88 -7.14
N CYS A 365 -37.65 -12.82 -6.56
CA CYS A 365 -37.26 -14.22 -6.54
C CYS A 365 -37.11 -14.72 -7.99
N SER A 366 -36.08 -15.53 -8.23
CA SER A 366 -35.77 -15.99 -9.59
C SER A 366 -35.03 -17.32 -9.56
N ILE A 367 -34.96 -17.95 -10.74
CA ILE A 367 -34.31 -19.25 -10.91
C ILE A 367 -33.28 -19.17 -12.02
N VAL A 368 -32.18 -19.90 -11.84
CA VAL A 368 -31.22 -20.16 -12.91
C VAL A 368 -30.99 -21.66 -13.03
N SER A 369 -31.14 -22.20 -14.24
CA SER A 369 -30.65 -23.54 -14.57
C SER A 369 -29.19 -23.46 -15.02
N PHE A 370 -28.29 -24.02 -14.23
CA PHE A 370 -26.91 -24.21 -14.62
C PHE A 370 -26.76 -25.56 -15.29
N THR A 371 -26.42 -25.57 -16.57
CA THR A 371 -26.34 -26.81 -17.36
C THR A 371 -25.59 -26.61 -18.67
N ARG A 372 -25.02 -27.70 -19.18
CA ARG A 372 -24.47 -27.78 -20.54
C ARG A 372 -25.25 -28.74 -21.43
N LYS A 373 -26.36 -29.30 -20.94
CA LYS A 373 -27.28 -30.12 -21.73
C LYS A 373 -27.86 -29.25 -22.84
N THR A 374 -27.94 -29.78 -24.05
CA THR A 374 -28.59 -29.10 -25.19
C THR A 374 -30.11 -29.05 -25.02
N LYS A 375 -30.67 -30.00 -24.27
CA LYS A 375 -32.09 -30.09 -23.91
C LYS A 375 -32.22 -30.15 -22.39
N PRO A 376 -32.21 -29.00 -21.70
CA PRO A 376 -32.42 -28.97 -20.25
C PRO A 376 -33.86 -29.30 -19.89
N LEU A 377 -34.07 -29.84 -18.68
CA LEU A 377 -35.40 -30.02 -18.11
C LEU A 377 -35.92 -28.66 -17.64
N LEU A 378 -37.05 -28.22 -18.19
CA LEU A 378 -37.67 -26.96 -17.81
C LEU A 378 -38.88 -27.23 -16.93
N PHE A 379 -38.78 -26.85 -15.66
CA PHE A 379 -39.85 -26.95 -14.68
C PHE A 379 -40.27 -25.56 -14.20
N ASP A 380 -41.59 -25.33 -14.08
CA ASP A 380 -42.16 -24.05 -13.65
C ASP A 380 -42.41 -24.05 -12.14
N TYR A 381 -41.38 -23.62 -11.40
CA TYR A 381 -41.47 -23.46 -9.95
C TYR A 381 -42.36 -22.28 -9.55
N LYS A 382 -43.04 -22.38 -8.41
CA LYS A 382 -44.03 -21.42 -7.95
C LYS A 382 -43.80 -21.00 -6.51
N ILE A 383 -44.03 -19.72 -6.21
CA ILE A 383 -44.18 -19.18 -4.85
C ILE A 383 -45.58 -18.61 -4.73
N ASN A 384 -46.38 -19.10 -3.77
CA ASN A 384 -47.76 -18.65 -3.55
C ASN A 384 -48.63 -18.67 -4.82
N GLY A 385 -48.43 -19.67 -5.68
CA GLY A 385 -49.13 -19.81 -6.96
C GLY A 385 -48.53 -19.00 -8.13
N SER A 386 -47.67 -18.03 -7.87
CA SER A 386 -46.97 -17.25 -8.91
C SER A 386 -45.73 -17.97 -9.43
N ILE A 387 -45.60 -18.09 -10.75
CA ILE A 387 -44.44 -18.72 -11.40
C ILE A 387 -43.20 -17.84 -11.22
N LEU A 388 -42.08 -18.45 -10.83
CA LEU A 388 -40.80 -17.77 -10.69
C LEU A 388 -40.16 -17.50 -12.05
N THR A 389 -39.57 -16.30 -12.19
CA THR A 389 -38.90 -15.93 -13.44
C THR A 389 -37.58 -16.68 -13.56
N ARG A 390 -37.43 -17.48 -14.62
CA ARG A 390 -36.17 -18.12 -14.99
C ARG A 390 -35.27 -17.12 -15.74
N ARG A 391 -34.01 -17.01 -15.31
CA ARG A 391 -33.01 -16.09 -15.89
C ARG A 391 -31.82 -16.86 -16.43
N GLU A 392 -31.16 -16.29 -17.44
CA GLU A 392 -29.89 -16.82 -17.95
C GLU A 392 -28.67 -16.34 -17.13
N SER A 393 -28.80 -15.19 -16.48
CA SER A 393 -27.78 -14.67 -15.57
C SER A 393 -28.39 -14.04 -14.31
N ILE A 394 -27.64 -14.11 -13.21
CA ILE A 394 -28.04 -13.61 -11.89
C ILE A 394 -26.85 -12.99 -11.18
N ARG A 395 -27.10 -11.91 -10.43
CA ARG A 395 -26.10 -11.31 -9.54
C ARG A 395 -26.25 -11.92 -8.15
N ASP A 396 -25.26 -12.71 -7.73
CA ASP A 396 -25.18 -13.32 -6.40
C ASP A 396 -23.97 -12.73 -5.64
N LEU A 397 -24.23 -12.10 -4.49
CA LEU A 397 -23.23 -11.48 -3.59
C LEU A 397 -22.15 -10.65 -4.32
N GLY A 398 -22.56 -9.94 -5.38
CA GLY A 398 -21.71 -9.04 -6.17
C GLY A 398 -21.04 -9.67 -7.39
N VAL A 399 -21.19 -10.98 -7.62
CA VAL A 399 -20.69 -11.69 -8.82
C VAL A 399 -21.84 -12.03 -9.74
N ILE A 400 -21.66 -11.85 -11.06
CA ILE A 400 -22.67 -12.24 -12.05
C ILE A 400 -22.39 -13.67 -12.52
N PHE A 401 -23.33 -14.58 -12.27
CA PHE A 401 -23.29 -15.96 -12.73
C PHE A 401 -24.16 -16.08 -13.98
N ASP A 402 -23.59 -16.60 -15.07
CA ASP A 402 -24.36 -17.07 -16.22
C ASP A 402 -24.62 -18.58 -16.12
N SER A 403 -25.69 -19.06 -16.76
CA SER A 403 -26.12 -20.47 -16.77
C SER A 403 -25.03 -21.46 -17.23
N LYS A 404 -23.98 -20.99 -17.90
CA LYS A 404 -22.85 -21.80 -18.36
C LYS A 404 -21.59 -21.64 -17.51
N LEU A 405 -21.62 -20.84 -16.44
CA LEU A 405 -20.47 -20.49 -15.59
C LEU A 405 -19.25 -19.96 -16.37
N SER A 406 -19.48 -19.23 -17.46
CA SER A 406 -18.40 -18.62 -18.26
C SER A 406 -17.81 -17.37 -17.59
N PHE A 407 -18.60 -16.70 -16.75
CA PHE A 407 -18.33 -15.41 -16.11
C PHE A 407 -18.01 -14.26 -17.08
N GLY A 408 -18.29 -14.44 -18.39
CA GLY A 408 -17.93 -13.45 -19.41
C GLY A 408 -18.67 -12.11 -19.25
N GLU A 409 -19.93 -12.14 -18.81
CA GLU A 409 -20.70 -10.93 -18.47
C GLU A 409 -20.13 -10.22 -17.24
N HIS A 410 -19.81 -10.98 -16.19
CA HIS A 410 -19.19 -10.45 -14.96
C HIS A 410 -17.88 -9.74 -15.27
N ILE A 411 -16.98 -10.41 -16.01
CA ILE A 411 -15.64 -9.88 -16.34
C ILE A 411 -15.74 -8.59 -17.15
N ARG A 412 -16.63 -8.53 -18.16
CA ARG A 412 -16.87 -7.30 -18.92
C ARG A 412 -17.41 -6.17 -18.05
N THR A 413 -18.33 -6.49 -17.13
CA THR A 413 -18.93 -5.52 -16.20
C THR A 413 -17.89 -4.96 -15.23
N ILE A 414 -17.07 -5.80 -14.59
CA ILE A 414 -16.03 -5.33 -13.67
C ILE A 414 -14.92 -4.57 -14.42
N ALA A 415 -14.55 -4.99 -15.63
CA ALA A 415 -13.58 -4.25 -16.44
C ALA A 415 -14.12 -2.86 -16.83
N GLY A 416 -15.39 -2.76 -17.25
CA GLY A 416 -16.04 -1.49 -17.57
C GLY A 416 -16.16 -0.54 -16.36
N THR A 417 -16.54 -1.06 -15.19
CA THR A 417 -16.56 -0.26 -13.95
C THR A 417 -15.15 0.16 -13.52
N ALA A 418 -14.15 -0.70 -13.68
CA ALA A 418 -12.76 -0.42 -13.38
C ALA A 418 -12.15 0.62 -14.34
N PHE A 419 -12.49 0.61 -15.64
CA PHE A 419 -12.09 1.66 -16.58
C PHE A 419 -12.69 3.02 -16.21
N ARG A 420 -13.96 3.07 -15.76
CA ARG A 420 -14.58 4.31 -15.27
C ARG A 420 -13.88 4.82 -14.01
N ALA A 421 -13.62 3.94 -13.05
CA ALA A 421 -12.86 4.26 -11.84
C ALA A 421 -11.44 4.73 -12.18
N LEU A 422 -10.77 4.09 -13.14
CA LEU A 422 -9.46 4.50 -13.62
C LEU A 422 -9.52 5.90 -14.26
N GLY A 423 -10.56 6.21 -15.04
CA GLY A 423 -10.78 7.55 -15.57
C GLY A 423 -10.88 8.60 -14.47
N PHE A 424 -11.59 8.31 -13.37
CA PHE A 424 -11.61 9.17 -12.19
C PHE A 424 -10.22 9.30 -11.55
N VAL A 425 -9.53 8.17 -11.30
CA VAL A 425 -8.18 8.16 -10.73
C VAL A 425 -7.20 8.98 -11.56
N LEU A 426 -7.24 8.90 -12.89
CA LEU A 426 -6.35 9.67 -13.75
C LEU A 426 -6.70 11.17 -13.80
N ARG A 427 -7.96 11.56 -13.54
CA ARG A 427 -8.37 12.98 -13.47
C ARG A 427 -8.05 13.58 -12.11
N ALA A 428 -8.51 12.94 -11.03
CA ALA A 428 -8.22 13.35 -9.66
C ALA A 428 -6.71 13.26 -9.35
N GLY A 429 -6.04 12.30 -10.00
CA GLY A 429 -4.61 12.04 -9.95
C GLY A 429 -3.72 13.15 -10.51
N ARG A 430 -4.22 14.01 -11.40
CA ARG A 430 -3.41 15.04 -12.09
C ARG A 430 -2.75 16.04 -11.13
N GLU A 431 -3.37 16.25 -9.98
CA GLU A 431 -2.88 17.19 -8.98
C GLU A 431 -1.80 16.57 -8.07
N PHE A 432 -1.55 15.26 -8.20
CA PHE A 432 -0.53 14.54 -7.46
C PHE A 432 0.65 14.21 -8.38
N SER A 433 1.83 14.68 -8.02
CA SER A 433 3.09 14.35 -8.70
C SER A 433 3.72 13.05 -8.17
N ASP A 434 3.28 12.56 -7.01
CA ASP A 434 3.81 11.34 -6.40
C ASP A 434 3.16 10.07 -6.97
N VAL A 435 4.00 9.21 -7.53
CA VAL A 435 3.61 7.88 -8.04
C VAL A 435 3.05 6.98 -6.95
N THR A 436 3.49 7.13 -5.70
CA THR A 436 2.98 6.34 -4.56
C THR A 436 1.50 6.61 -4.33
N THR A 437 1.08 7.87 -4.38
CA THR A 437 -0.32 8.29 -4.25
C THR A 437 -1.18 7.77 -5.39
N LEU A 438 -0.68 7.84 -6.63
CA LEU A 438 -1.39 7.31 -7.79
C LEU A 438 -1.57 5.79 -7.72
N LYS A 439 -0.56 5.06 -7.23
CA LYS A 439 -0.69 3.63 -6.94
C LYS A 439 -1.74 3.38 -5.87
N LEU A 440 -1.74 4.14 -4.78
CA LEU A 440 -2.74 3.99 -3.71
C LEU A 440 -4.17 4.19 -4.25
N LEU A 441 -4.37 5.23 -5.06
CA LEU A 441 -5.64 5.50 -5.75
C LEU A 441 -6.05 4.34 -6.68
N TYR A 442 -5.11 3.86 -7.50
CA TYR A 442 -5.36 2.72 -8.39
C TYR A 442 -5.71 1.46 -7.60
N ILE A 443 -4.97 1.14 -6.55
CA ILE A 443 -5.20 -0.04 -5.72
C ILE A 443 -6.59 0.02 -5.08
N THR A 444 -6.96 1.18 -4.54
CA THR A 444 -8.19 1.36 -3.78
C THR A 444 -9.43 1.45 -4.66
N TYR A 445 -9.37 2.19 -5.78
CA TYR A 445 -10.53 2.38 -6.66
C TYR A 445 -10.58 1.42 -7.85
N VAL A 446 -9.46 0.94 -8.37
CA VAL A 446 -9.45 0.15 -9.61
C VAL A 446 -9.18 -1.32 -9.30
N ARG A 447 -8.04 -1.61 -8.65
CA ARG A 447 -7.60 -2.99 -8.42
C ARG A 447 -8.56 -3.77 -7.52
N SER A 448 -9.05 -3.15 -6.45
CA SER A 448 -10.04 -3.75 -5.53
C SER A 448 -11.27 -4.33 -6.24
N ARG A 449 -11.77 -3.65 -7.29
CA ARG A 449 -12.92 -4.09 -8.10
C ARG A 449 -12.57 -5.29 -8.99
N LEU A 450 -11.33 -5.36 -9.47
CA LEU A 450 -10.83 -6.42 -10.35
C LEU A 450 -10.41 -7.69 -9.57
N GLU A 451 -10.31 -7.61 -8.24
CA GLU A 451 -9.81 -8.70 -7.40
C GLU A 451 -10.90 -9.34 -6.52
N TYR A 452 -11.99 -8.63 -6.24
CA TYR A 452 -13.09 -9.11 -5.39
C TYR A 452 -13.64 -10.46 -5.87
N ALA A 453 -13.69 -11.46 -4.98
CA ALA A 453 -14.17 -12.82 -5.24
C ALA A 453 -13.51 -13.52 -6.45
N SER A 454 -12.27 -13.15 -6.79
CA SER A 454 -11.56 -13.68 -7.97
C SER A 454 -11.29 -15.18 -7.89
N LEU A 455 -11.32 -15.80 -6.70
CA LEU A 455 -11.30 -17.25 -6.57
C LEU A 455 -12.44 -17.93 -7.35
N VAL A 456 -13.60 -17.28 -7.42
CA VAL A 456 -14.81 -17.80 -8.06
C VAL A 456 -14.77 -17.61 -9.57
N TRP A 457 -14.71 -16.36 -10.03
CA TRP A 457 -14.97 -16.03 -11.43
C TRP A 457 -13.73 -15.96 -12.33
N SER A 458 -12.51 -16.18 -11.82
CA SER A 458 -11.26 -15.92 -12.59
C SER A 458 -11.36 -16.45 -14.03
N PRO A 459 -10.84 -15.70 -15.02
CA PRO A 459 -11.07 -16.00 -16.43
C PRO A 459 -10.77 -17.44 -16.82
N ILE A 460 -11.69 -18.05 -17.56
CA ILE A 460 -11.48 -19.35 -18.22
C ILE A 460 -10.71 -19.15 -19.53
N TYR A 461 -11.03 -18.10 -20.28
CA TYR A 461 -10.47 -17.79 -21.60
C TYR A 461 -9.47 -16.62 -21.57
N ASP A 462 -8.44 -16.69 -22.42
CA ASP A 462 -7.37 -15.68 -22.48
C ASP A 462 -7.87 -14.29 -22.89
N VAL A 463 -8.88 -14.20 -23.75
CA VAL A 463 -9.50 -12.91 -24.12
C VAL A 463 -9.98 -12.11 -22.90
N HIS A 464 -10.50 -12.81 -21.89
CA HIS A 464 -10.96 -12.21 -20.65
C HIS A 464 -9.81 -11.86 -19.70
N SER A 465 -8.78 -12.70 -19.62
CA SER A 465 -7.52 -12.36 -18.93
C SER A 465 -6.91 -11.08 -19.50
N SER A 466 -6.77 -11.01 -20.83
CA SER A 466 -6.24 -9.85 -21.55
C SER A 466 -7.09 -8.59 -21.35
N LEU A 467 -8.42 -8.71 -21.25
CA LEU A 467 -9.30 -7.58 -20.95
C LEU A 467 -9.01 -6.96 -19.57
N LEU A 468 -8.80 -7.78 -18.54
CA LEU A 468 -8.47 -7.31 -17.20
C LEU A 468 -7.09 -6.65 -17.18
N GLU A 469 -6.09 -7.31 -17.79
CA GLU A 469 -4.72 -6.78 -17.88
C GLU A 469 -4.66 -5.46 -18.65
N ARG A 470 -5.52 -5.25 -19.66
CA ARG A 470 -5.64 -3.96 -20.36
C ARG A 470 -6.01 -2.80 -19.43
N VAL A 471 -6.80 -3.03 -18.38
CA VAL A 471 -7.14 -1.99 -17.39
C VAL A 471 -5.88 -1.56 -16.64
N GLN A 472 -5.12 -2.53 -16.11
CA GLN A 472 -3.86 -2.25 -15.41
C GLN A 472 -2.82 -1.63 -16.35
N ARG A 473 -2.67 -2.18 -17.55
CA ARG A 473 -1.73 -1.67 -18.56
C ARG A 473 -2.02 -0.21 -18.92
N ARG A 474 -3.29 0.19 -19.02
CA ARG A 474 -3.65 1.60 -19.23
C ARG A 474 -3.16 2.48 -18.09
N PHE A 475 -3.35 2.06 -16.83
CA PHE A 475 -2.81 2.78 -15.68
C PHE A 475 -1.28 2.89 -15.74
N LEU A 476 -0.58 1.77 -15.94
CA LEU A 476 0.88 1.72 -15.98
C LEU A 476 1.46 2.66 -17.04
N LYS A 477 0.90 2.67 -18.26
CA LYS A 477 1.38 3.57 -19.33
C LYS A 477 1.23 5.05 -18.96
N ASN A 478 0.17 5.42 -18.23
CA ASN A 478 -0.02 6.80 -17.77
C ASN A 478 1.00 7.16 -16.68
N VAL A 479 1.28 6.25 -15.75
CA VAL A 479 2.30 6.48 -14.70
C VAL A 479 3.69 6.63 -15.31
N VAL A 480 4.08 5.75 -16.24
CA VAL A 480 5.38 5.83 -16.94
C VAL A 480 5.49 7.12 -17.75
N PHE A 481 4.43 7.55 -18.40
CA PHE A 481 4.41 8.87 -19.07
C PHE A 481 4.66 10.02 -18.09
N MET A 482 4.09 9.97 -16.89
CA MET A 482 4.33 11.00 -15.88
C MET A 482 5.74 10.94 -15.28
N LEU A 483 6.32 9.74 -15.14
CA LEU A 483 7.68 9.56 -14.64
C LEU A 483 8.75 10.01 -15.64
N ASN A 484 8.60 9.62 -16.90
CA ASN A 484 9.65 9.76 -17.90
C ASN A 484 9.41 10.90 -18.90
N GLY A 485 8.26 11.57 -18.83
CA GLY A 485 7.82 12.57 -19.81
C GLY A 485 7.51 11.99 -21.21
N ALA A 486 7.63 10.67 -21.38
CA ALA A 486 7.47 9.98 -22.65
C ALA A 486 6.59 8.74 -22.50
N TYR A 487 5.69 8.54 -23.46
CA TYR A 487 4.79 7.38 -23.44
C TYR A 487 5.58 6.13 -23.84
N PRO A 488 5.35 4.97 -23.20
CA PRO A 488 6.08 3.76 -23.54
C PRO A 488 5.84 3.35 -25.00
N PRO A 489 6.87 2.82 -25.70
CA PRO A 489 6.77 2.42 -27.10
C PRO A 489 5.59 1.47 -27.37
N ARG A 490 5.04 1.53 -28.59
CA ARG A 490 4.04 0.55 -29.04
C ARG A 490 4.63 -0.86 -28.92
N GLY A 491 3.82 -1.80 -28.42
CA GLY A 491 4.27 -3.17 -28.17
C GLY A 491 5.08 -3.39 -26.89
N CYS A 492 5.40 -2.36 -26.08
CA CYS A 492 6.19 -2.52 -24.85
C CYS A 492 5.61 -3.61 -23.92
N PRO A 493 6.38 -4.66 -23.55
CA PRO A 493 5.94 -5.74 -22.67
C PRO A 493 5.40 -5.23 -21.33
N GLN A 494 4.28 -5.78 -20.88
CA GLN A 494 3.64 -5.31 -19.65
C GLN A 494 4.51 -5.53 -18.41
N GLY A 495 5.29 -6.62 -18.36
CA GLY A 495 6.18 -6.89 -17.23
C GLY A 495 7.25 -5.81 -16.99
N LEU A 496 7.73 -5.13 -18.06
CA LEU A 496 8.66 -4.00 -17.89
C LEU A 496 7.97 -2.81 -17.20
N LEU A 497 6.74 -2.50 -17.63
CA LEU A 497 5.94 -1.44 -17.03
C LEU A 497 5.58 -1.76 -15.56
N LEU A 498 5.29 -3.04 -15.27
CA LEU A 498 5.03 -3.53 -13.92
C LEU A 498 6.26 -3.38 -13.02
N GLY A 499 7.46 -3.73 -13.51
CA GLY A 499 8.71 -3.58 -12.77
C GLY A 499 9.07 -2.13 -12.48
N GLU A 500 8.94 -1.25 -13.49
CA GLU A 500 9.21 0.18 -13.37
C GLU A 500 8.26 0.87 -12.36
N VAL A 501 6.98 0.51 -12.41
CA VAL A 501 6.00 1.01 -11.45
C VAL A 501 6.05 0.21 -10.13
N GLY A 502 6.65 -0.96 -10.04
CA GLY A 502 6.62 -1.80 -8.83
C GLY A 502 5.20 -2.27 -8.46
N LEU A 503 4.45 -2.79 -9.44
CA LEU A 503 3.15 -3.44 -9.25
C LEU A 503 3.21 -4.89 -9.72
N GLN A 504 2.44 -5.77 -9.07
CA GLN A 504 2.22 -7.15 -9.52
C GLN A 504 1.18 -7.19 -10.65
N SER A 505 1.28 -8.18 -11.56
CA SER A 505 0.24 -8.41 -12.58
C SER A 505 -1.09 -8.81 -11.92
N LEU A 506 -2.22 -8.53 -12.57
CA LEU A 506 -3.51 -8.96 -12.02
C LEU A 506 -3.63 -10.50 -11.99
N LEU A 507 -2.97 -11.20 -12.92
CA LEU A 507 -2.83 -12.66 -12.89
C LEU A 507 -2.20 -13.14 -11.57
N ASP A 508 -1.03 -12.61 -11.21
CA ASP A 508 -0.30 -13.01 -10.00
C ASP A 508 -1.13 -12.69 -8.75
N ARG A 509 -1.85 -11.56 -8.73
CA ARG A 509 -2.76 -11.19 -7.65
C ARG A 509 -3.87 -12.23 -7.45
N ARG A 510 -4.48 -12.73 -8.53
CA ARG A 510 -5.53 -13.76 -8.44
C ARG A 510 -4.96 -15.11 -7.99
N MET A 511 -3.75 -15.46 -8.42
CA MET A 511 -3.04 -16.64 -7.91
C MET A 511 -2.76 -16.52 -6.41
N GLU A 512 -2.19 -15.38 -5.98
CA GLU A 512 -1.95 -15.05 -4.57
C GLU A 512 -3.23 -15.19 -3.75
N HIS A 513 -4.36 -14.63 -4.21
CA HIS A 513 -5.65 -14.72 -3.51
C HIS A 513 -6.12 -16.16 -3.35
N SER A 514 -5.97 -16.99 -4.38
CA SER A 514 -6.35 -18.42 -4.30
C SER A 514 -5.48 -19.21 -3.32
N VAL A 515 -4.16 -18.95 -3.29
CA VAL A 515 -3.24 -19.62 -2.35
C VAL A 515 -3.46 -19.13 -0.91
N ILE A 516 -3.74 -17.84 -0.72
CA ILE A 516 -4.11 -17.30 0.60
C ILE A 516 -5.44 -17.88 1.09
N PHE A 517 -6.43 -18.07 0.21
CA PHE A 517 -7.69 -18.72 0.59
C PHE A 517 -7.43 -20.15 1.08
N LEU A 518 -6.64 -20.94 0.33
CA LEU A 518 -6.23 -22.28 0.73
C LEU A 518 -5.52 -22.30 2.09
N PHE A 519 -4.55 -21.39 2.27
CA PHE A 519 -3.86 -21.20 3.55
C PHE A 519 -4.85 -20.94 4.69
N LYS A 520 -5.80 -20.02 4.49
CA LYS A 520 -6.79 -19.68 5.52
C LYS A 520 -7.70 -20.84 5.88
N LEU A 521 -8.09 -21.67 4.92
CA LEU A 521 -8.87 -22.89 5.17
C LEU A 521 -8.13 -23.85 6.11
N PHE A 522 -6.87 -24.19 5.78
CA PHE A 522 -6.08 -25.13 6.58
C PHE A 522 -5.68 -24.60 7.96
N ARG A 523 -5.63 -23.27 8.13
CA ARG A 523 -5.30 -22.63 9.42
C ARG A 523 -6.53 -22.28 10.26
N GLY A 524 -7.74 -22.65 9.82
CA GLY A 524 -8.98 -22.30 10.52
C GLY A 524 -9.26 -20.78 10.59
N LEU A 525 -8.60 -19.98 9.74
CA LEU A 525 -8.82 -18.54 9.65
C LEU A 525 -10.05 -18.20 8.79
N GLN A 526 -10.55 -19.20 8.06
CA GLN A 526 -11.74 -19.10 7.23
C GLN A 526 -12.42 -20.47 7.20
N GLU A 527 -13.73 -20.49 7.39
CA GLU A 527 -14.54 -21.71 7.46
C GLU A 527 -15.35 -21.88 6.18
N CYS A 528 -15.12 -22.98 5.47
CA CYS A 528 -15.87 -23.36 4.29
C CYS A 528 -15.88 -24.89 4.14
N PRO A 529 -16.66 -25.61 4.97
CA PRO A 529 -16.68 -27.08 4.97
C PRO A 529 -16.93 -27.71 3.59
N PRO A 530 -17.90 -27.24 2.76
CA PRO A 530 -18.13 -27.83 1.45
C PRO A 530 -16.92 -27.79 0.51
N VAL A 531 -16.08 -26.76 0.62
CA VAL A 531 -14.84 -26.63 -0.16
C VAL A 531 -13.73 -27.46 0.47
N LEU A 532 -13.60 -27.45 1.80
CA LEU A 532 -12.56 -28.18 2.53
C LEU A 532 -12.68 -29.70 2.36
N GLU A 533 -13.90 -30.25 2.42
CA GLU A 533 -14.18 -31.68 2.23
C GLU A 533 -13.76 -32.21 0.85
N ARG A 534 -13.70 -31.32 -0.15
CA ARG A 534 -13.28 -31.65 -1.52
C ARG A 534 -11.76 -31.56 -1.74
N ILE A 535 -11.00 -31.13 -0.73
CA ILE A 535 -9.54 -31.06 -0.81
C ILE A 535 -8.95 -32.39 -0.32
N SER A 536 -8.28 -33.11 -1.21
CA SER A 536 -7.62 -34.37 -0.88
C SER A 536 -6.11 -34.20 -0.74
N LEU A 537 -5.55 -34.61 0.40
CA LEU A 537 -4.10 -34.71 0.58
C LEU A 537 -3.55 -35.91 -0.20
N ARG A 538 -2.39 -35.74 -0.83
CA ARG A 538 -1.70 -36.83 -1.52
C ARG A 538 -0.82 -37.58 -0.53
N VAL A 539 -1.10 -38.86 -0.32
CA VAL A 539 -0.20 -39.75 0.43
C VAL A 539 0.81 -40.35 -0.55
N SER A 540 2.07 -39.94 -0.45
CA SER A 540 3.14 -40.46 -1.30
C SER A 540 3.46 -41.92 -0.97
N ARG A 541 3.44 -42.80 -1.97
CA ARG A 541 4.00 -44.15 -1.85
C ARG A 541 5.54 -44.04 -1.88
N SER A 542 6.22 -44.84 -1.05
CA SER A 542 7.68 -44.89 -0.98
C SER A 542 8.31 -45.03 -2.37
N GLY A 543 9.22 -44.14 -2.74
CA GLY A 543 9.91 -44.13 -4.04
C GLY A 543 9.25 -43.30 -5.16
N SER A 544 8.13 -42.62 -4.93
CA SER A 544 7.54 -41.69 -5.90
C SER A 544 8.40 -40.44 -6.13
N ARG A 545 8.64 -40.08 -7.40
CA ARG A 545 9.25 -38.79 -7.79
C ARG A 545 8.29 -37.60 -7.67
N VAL A 546 6.99 -37.86 -7.47
CA VAL A 546 5.97 -36.81 -7.37
C VAL A 546 5.86 -36.35 -5.93
N ARG A 547 6.20 -35.07 -5.67
CA ARG A 547 6.22 -34.44 -4.34
C ARG A 547 5.01 -33.57 -4.02
N SER A 548 3.98 -33.55 -4.87
CA SER A 548 2.87 -32.61 -4.65
C SER A 548 2.06 -32.95 -3.41
N VAL A 549 1.75 -31.91 -2.62
CA VAL A 549 1.02 -32.03 -1.35
C VAL A 549 -0.42 -32.50 -1.56
N PHE A 550 -1.04 -32.08 -2.66
CA PHE A 550 -2.46 -32.32 -2.92
C PHE A 550 -2.68 -33.29 -4.07
N TYR A 551 -3.78 -34.04 -3.96
CA TYR A 551 -4.32 -34.80 -5.07
C TYR A 551 -5.33 -33.93 -5.82
N ILE A 552 -5.13 -33.81 -7.13
CA ILE A 552 -6.03 -33.09 -8.03
C ILE A 552 -6.64 -34.13 -8.96
N GLY A 553 -7.94 -34.38 -8.81
CA GLY A 553 -8.67 -35.32 -9.66
C GLY A 553 -8.68 -34.89 -11.13
N GLN A 554 -8.91 -35.86 -12.02
CA GLN A 554 -9.17 -35.56 -13.42
C GLN A 554 -10.50 -34.80 -13.55
N ARG A 555 -10.55 -33.87 -14.49
CA ARG A 555 -11.74 -33.06 -14.82
C ARG A 555 -11.97 -33.14 -16.32
N HIS A 556 -13.23 -33.20 -16.73
CA HIS A 556 -13.60 -33.41 -18.13
C HIS A 556 -13.80 -32.09 -18.90
N THR A 557 -13.79 -30.96 -18.19
CA THR A 557 -14.21 -29.67 -18.73
C THR A 557 -13.34 -28.53 -18.22
N ASP A 558 -13.26 -27.44 -18.99
CA ASP A 558 -12.57 -26.23 -18.54
C ASP A 558 -13.20 -25.64 -17.27
N ILE A 559 -14.52 -25.75 -17.10
CA ILE A 559 -15.24 -25.31 -15.89
C ILE A 559 -14.76 -26.13 -14.68
N GLY A 560 -14.72 -27.46 -14.80
CA GLY A 560 -14.19 -28.35 -13.77
C GLY A 560 -12.72 -28.06 -13.47
N LEU A 561 -11.89 -27.89 -14.50
CA LEU A 561 -10.46 -27.57 -14.38
C LEU A 561 -10.19 -26.21 -13.72
N LYS A 562 -11.14 -25.27 -13.81
CA LYS A 562 -11.07 -23.91 -13.29
C LYS A 562 -12.01 -23.68 -12.10
N SER A 563 -12.65 -24.72 -11.58
CA SER A 563 -13.45 -24.69 -10.35
C SER A 563 -12.64 -24.15 -9.15
N PRO A 564 -13.27 -23.56 -8.13
CA PRO A 564 -12.56 -22.99 -6.98
C PRO A 564 -11.54 -23.94 -6.35
N VAL A 565 -11.92 -25.19 -6.05
CA VAL A 565 -11.01 -26.19 -5.45
C VAL A 565 -9.85 -26.49 -6.39
N THR A 566 -10.14 -26.89 -7.62
CA THR A 566 -9.10 -27.29 -8.59
C THR A 566 -8.12 -26.14 -8.88
N ARG A 567 -8.63 -24.90 -8.95
CA ARG A 567 -7.84 -23.69 -9.15
C ARG A 567 -6.91 -23.43 -7.99
N MET A 568 -7.39 -23.47 -6.75
CA MET A 568 -6.54 -23.27 -5.56
C MET A 568 -5.42 -24.29 -5.50
N LEU A 569 -5.74 -25.57 -5.69
CA LEU A 569 -4.75 -26.65 -5.61
C LEU A 569 -3.71 -26.54 -6.72
N ARG A 570 -4.11 -26.22 -7.96
CA ARG A 570 -3.18 -26.01 -9.08
C ARG A 570 -2.28 -24.80 -8.89
N ASN A 571 -2.85 -23.69 -8.46
CA ASN A 571 -2.07 -22.48 -8.20
C ASN A 571 -1.09 -22.71 -7.05
N TYR A 572 -1.48 -23.46 -6.02
CA TYR A 572 -0.55 -23.86 -4.96
C TYR A 572 0.54 -24.79 -5.49
N GLN A 573 0.19 -25.81 -6.28
CA GLN A 573 1.16 -26.73 -6.87
C GLN A 573 2.22 -26.00 -7.71
N SER A 574 1.87 -24.90 -8.39
CA SER A 574 2.87 -24.10 -9.12
C SER A 574 3.86 -23.35 -8.22
N VAL A 575 3.61 -23.24 -6.92
CA VAL A 575 4.44 -22.51 -5.95
C VAL A 575 4.86 -23.36 -4.75
N GLU A 576 4.47 -24.64 -4.68
CA GLU A 576 4.69 -25.53 -3.52
C GLU A 576 6.16 -25.76 -3.21
N ALA A 577 7.06 -25.59 -4.19
CA ALA A 577 8.51 -25.66 -3.99
C ALA A 577 9.09 -24.47 -3.19
N HIS A 578 8.32 -23.39 -3.04
CA HIS A 578 8.77 -22.14 -2.42
C HIS A 578 7.87 -21.70 -1.26
N ILE A 579 6.61 -22.12 -1.28
CA ILE A 579 5.62 -21.83 -0.25
C ILE A 579 5.18 -23.14 0.40
N ASP A 580 5.42 -23.25 1.69
CA ASP A 580 4.78 -24.24 2.54
C ASP A 580 3.58 -23.60 3.24
N ILE A 581 2.36 -23.98 2.86
CA ILE A 581 1.13 -23.42 3.46
C ILE A 581 0.95 -23.78 4.93
N PHE A 582 1.65 -24.79 5.45
CA PHE A 582 1.56 -25.18 6.86
C PHE A 582 2.50 -24.36 7.74
N CYS A 583 3.65 -23.96 7.20
CA CYS A 583 4.72 -23.28 7.93
C CYS A 583 4.82 -21.77 7.65
N CYS A 584 4.49 -21.31 6.44
CA CYS A 584 4.61 -19.90 6.06
C CYS A 584 3.53 -19.02 6.71
N SER A 585 3.87 -17.78 7.04
CA SER A 585 2.90 -16.74 7.37
C SER A 585 2.30 -16.10 6.10
N ILE A 586 1.13 -15.47 6.23
CA ILE A 586 0.50 -14.70 5.13
C ILE A 586 1.49 -13.66 4.55
N SER A 587 2.28 -13.02 5.40
CA SER A 587 3.28 -12.03 4.96
C SER A 587 4.37 -12.65 4.10
N GLN A 588 4.82 -13.87 4.43
CA GLN A 588 5.80 -14.61 3.60
C GLN A 588 5.20 -15.01 2.25
N ILE A 589 3.95 -15.50 2.24
CA ILE A 589 3.23 -15.83 0.99
C ILE A 589 3.10 -14.58 0.10
N LYS A 590 2.63 -13.47 0.65
CA LYS A 590 2.51 -12.18 -0.09
C LYS A 590 3.86 -11.68 -0.61
N LYS A 591 4.92 -11.83 0.19
CA LYS A 591 6.28 -11.44 -0.20
C LYS A 591 6.78 -12.30 -1.37
N PHE A 592 6.51 -13.61 -1.38
CA PHE A 592 6.84 -14.48 -2.49
C PHE A 592 6.20 -14.01 -3.80
N PHE A 593 4.88 -13.78 -3.82
CA PHE A 593 4.22 -13.30 -5.04
C PHE A 593 4.67 -11.90 -5.45
N SER A 594 5.07 -11.05 -4.50
CA SER A 594 5.61 -9.71 -4.79
C SER A 594 6.97 -9.79 -5.48
N ILE A 595 7.86 -10.66 -5.00
CA ILE A 595 9.20 -10.87 -5.57
C ILE A 595 9.12 -11.68 -6.86
N SER A 596 8.33 -12.75 -6.89
CA SER A 596 8.14 -13.59 -8.08
C SER A 596 7.69 -12.73 -9.25
N SER A 597 6.71 -11.84 -9.11
CA SER A 597 6.25 -10.97 -10.21
C SER A 597 7.33 -9.99 -10.75
N LEU A 598 8.37 -9.70 -9.96
CA LEU A 598 9.55 -8.93 -10.40
C LEU A 598 10.56 -9.83 -11.14
N ILE A 599 10.46 -11.16 -10.97
CA ILE A 599 11.35 -12.19 -11.52
C ILE A 599 10.70 -12.96 -12.70
N THR A 600 9.38 -13.19 -12.70
CA THR A 600 8.60 -13.85 -13.76
C THR A 600 8.32 -12.89 -14.92
N MET A 601 9.38 -12.52 -15.64
CA MET A 601 9.30 -12.49 -17.10
C MET A 601 8.96 -13.93 -17.55
N PRO A 602 7.98 -14.17 -18.45
CA PRO A 602 7.63 -15.52 -18.81
C PRO A 602 8.81 -16.22 -19.49
N SER A 603 9.36 -17.22 -18.82
CA SER A 603 10.12 -18.31 -19.46
C SER A 603 9.15 -19.17 -20.27
N GLN A 604 8.55 -18.64 -21.33
CA GLN A 604 8.04 -19.52 -22.38
C GLN A 604 9.26 -20.07 -23.14
N GLU A 605 9.22 -21.25 -23.72
CA GLU A 605 10.28 -21.70 -24.64
C GLU A 605 10.25 -20.86 -25.94
N THR A 606 11.40 -20.56 -26.56
CA THR A 606 11.44 -19.79 -27.83
C THR A 606 11.33 -20.84 -28.88
N ARG A 607 10.13 -21.01 -29.42
CA ARG A 607 9.97 -21.69 -30.69
C ARG A 607 10.42 -20.72 -31.79
N LEU A 608 11.71 -20.76 -32.10
CA LEU A 608 12.25 -20.25 -33.37
C LEU A 608 11.95 -21.32 -34.43
N ARG A 609 10.90 -21.11 -35.23
CA ARG A 609 10.61 -21.94 -36.40
C ARG A 609 11.25 -21.26 -37.61
N ILE A 610 12.45 -21.70 -38.00
CA ILE A 610 13.07 -21.30 -39.26
C ILE A 610 12.57 -22.29 -40.31
N VAL A 611 11.63 -21.86 -41.15
CA VAL A 611 11.25 -22.61 -42.37
C VAL A 611 11.91 -21.90 -43.54
N ASN A 612 12.85 -22.58 -44.18
CA ASN A 612 13.39 -22.15 -45.45
C ASN A 612 12.55 -22.82 -46.54
N ASN A 613 12.03 -22.06 -47.50
CA ASN A 613 11.59 -22.65 -48.75
C ASN A 613 12.04 -21.79 -49.94
N THR A 614 12.93 -22.37 -50.74
CA THR A 614 13.19 -21.93 -52.10
C THR A 614 12.14 -22.54 -53.03
N THR A 615 11.60 -21.68 -53.92
CA THR A 615 10.95 -22.00 -55.20
C THR A 615 9.73 -22.93 -55.20
N THR A 616 8.53 -22.34 -55.16
CA THR A 616 7.39 -22.47 -56.12
C THR A 616 6.13 -21.87 -55.46
N GLY A 617 5.35 -21.11 -56.22
CA GLY A 617 4.41 -20.11 -55.70
C GLY A 617 3.22 -20.64 -54.89
N LEU A 618 2.86 -19.90 -53.83
CA LEU A 618 1.51 -19.65 -53.28
C LEU A 618 1.64 -18.75 -52.03
N THR A 619 0.73 -17.80 -51.88
CA THR A 619 0.62 -16.82 -50.77
C THR A 619 0.41 -17.51 -49.41
N THR A 620 1.18 -17.19 -48.36
CA THR A 620 0.74 -17.45 -46.96
C THR A 620 1.39 -16.55 -45.91
N ALA A 621 0.56 -16.18 -44.93
CA ALA A 621 0.72 -15.23 -43.83
C ALA A 621 1.56 -15.72 -42.64
N VAL A 622 2.01 -14.76 -41.83
CA VAL A 622 2.63 -14.97 -40.51
C VAL A 622 1.55 -14.80 -39.44
N SER A 623 1.19 -15.86 -38.71
CA SER A 623 0.34 -15.78 -37.52
C SER A 623 1.17 -15.76 -36.24
N GLY A 624 1.07 -14.68 -35.48
CA GLY A 624 1.43 -14.63 -34.06
C GLY A 624 0.17 -14.32 -33.26
N MET A 625 -0.14 -15.09 -32.22
CA MET A 625 -1.18 -14.70 -31.25
C MET A 625 -0.61 -13.54 -30.40
N ASP A 626 -1.25 -12.39 -30.22
CA ASP A 626 -2.68 -12.03 -30.36
C ASP A 626 -2.96 -10.98 -31.46
N GLY A 627 -3.93 -11.29 -32.34
CA GLY A 627 -4.86 -10.32 -32.93
C GLY A 627 -4.32 -9.20 -33.83
N PHE A 628 -3.61 -9.54 -34.91
CA PHE A 628 -3.35 -8.60 -36.01
C PHE A 628 -3.59 -9.29 -37.37
N ASP A 629 -4.70 -8.98 -38.03
CA ASP A 629 -4.87 -9.18 -39.46
C ASP A 629 -4.08 -8.08 -40.18
N TRP A 630 -3.18 -8.45 -41.09
CA TRP A 630 -2.41 -7.50 -41.90
C TRP A 630 -2.96 -7.52 -43.33
N ASP A 631 -3.55 -6.42 -43.78
CA ASP A 631 -4.26 -6.28 -45.07
C ASP A 631 -3.39 -5.78 -46.23
N GLY A 632 -2.07 -5.77 -46.06
CA GLY A 632 -1.12 -5.46 -47.15
C GLY A 632 -1.10 -4.01 -47.64
N SER A 633 -1.86 -3.08 -47.05
CA SER A 633 -1.99 -1.70 -47.55
C SER A 633 -1.22 -0.64 -46.75
N SER A 634 -0.66 -0.98 -45.59
CA SER A 634 0.00 -0.02 -44.68
C SER A 634 1.53 -0.19 -44.64
N ARG A 635 2.28 0.86 -44.95
CA ARG A 635 3.77 0.89 -44.90
C ARG A 635 4.31 0.54 -43.49
N PRO A 636 5.43 -0.20 -43.39
CA PRO A 636 6.01 -0.55 -42.10
C PRO A 636 6.65 0.65 -41.38
N ASP A 637 6.41 0.70 -40.07
CA ASP A 637 6.85 1.72 -39.12
C ASP A 637 8.38 1.76 -38.99
N ARG A 638 8.95 2.96 -38.79
CA ARG A 638 10.41 3.25 -38.79
C ARG A 638 11.24 2.62 -37.66
N ASN A 639 10.66 1.74 -36.84
CA ASN A 639 11.30 1.19 -35.63
C ASN A 639 11.52 -0.33 -35.66
N PHE A 640 11.47 -0.95 -36.84
CA PHE A 640 11.92 -2.33 -37.05
C PHE A 640 13.38 -2.31 -37.56
N ASN A 641 14.37 -2.54 -36.68
CA ASN A 641 15.77 -2.71 -37.09
C ASN A 641 16.06 -4.16 -37.50
N GLY A 642 15.31 -4.66 -38.49
CA GLY A 642 15.55 -5.92 -39.16
C GLY A 642 15.31 -5.72 -40.65
N VAL A 643 16.31 -5.98 -41.48
CA VAL A 643 16.22 -5.83 -42.94
C VAL A 643 15.82 -7.18 -43.54
N PHE A 644 14.66 -7.25 -44.21
CA PHE A 644 14.39 -8.30 -45.19
C PHE A 644 14.99 -7.85 -46.53
N ILE A 645 15.90 -8.67 -47.10
CA ILE A 645 16.51 -8.41 -48.41
C ILE A 645 15.98 -9.48 -49.37
N HIS A 646 15.26 -9.07 -50.42
CA HIS A 646 15.10 -9.92 -51.60
C HIS A 646 16.38 -9.87 -52.44
N ALA A 647 16.79 -11.05 -52.92
CA ALA A 647 17.75 -11.32 -53.98
C ALA A 647 19.03 -10.45 -54.02
N LYS A 648 20.04 -10.80 -53.21
CA LYS A 648 21.45 -10.36 -53.38
C LYS A 648 22.44 -11.46 -53.00
N SER A 649 23.67 -11.37 -53.52
CA SER A 649 24.74 -12.35 -53.31
C SER A 649 25.26 -12.38 -51.86
N SER A 650 25.94 -13.46 -51.45
CA SER A 650 26.44 -13.66 -50.08
C SER A 650 27.46 -12.61 -49.62
N GLN A 651 28.27 -12.07 -50.53
CA GLN A 651 29.25 -11.01 -50.20
C GLN A 651 28.57 -9.65 -50.00
N GLU A 652 27.55 -9.31 -50.80
CA GLU A 652 26.76 -8.09 -50.63
C GLU A 652 25.93 -8.12 -49.35
N ARG A 653 25.37 -9.29 -48.99
CA ARG A 653 24.68 -9.50 -47.71
C ARG A 653 25.61 -9.25 -46.52
N ARG A 654 26.87 -9.70 -46.59
CA ARG A 654 27.88 -9.45 -45.54
C ARG A 654 28.27 -7.98 -45.44
N ALA A 655 28.42 -7.28 -46.56
CA ALA A 655 28.72 -5.84 -46.57
C ALA A 655 27.56 -4.99 -46.00
N GLU A 656 26.31 -5.35 -46.32
CA GLU A 656 25.11 -4.63 -45.90
C GLU A 656 24.79 -4.86 -44.42
N VAL A 657 24.93 -6.09 -43.90
CA VAL A 657 24.81 -6.41 -42.47
C VAL A 657 25.90 -5.69 -41.65
N ASN A 658 27.14 -5.65 -42.14
CA ASN A 658 28.24 -4.97 -41.46
C ASN A 658 28.09 -3.44 -41.41
N LYS A 659 27.34 -2.84 -42.35
CA LYS A 659 27.06 -1.40 -42.36
C LYS A 659 26.08 -0.96 -41.26
N TRP A 660 25.14 -1.82 -40.87
CA TRP A 660 24.08 -1.51 -39.89
C TRP A 660 24.33 -2.10 -38.49
N ALA A 661 25.24 -3.07 -38.35
CA ALA A 661 25.55 -3.77 -37.10
C ALA A 661 26.64 -3.11 -36.22
N LYS A 662 26.81 -1.78 -36.30
CA LYS A 662 27.87 -1.05 -35.55
C LYS A 662 27.75 -1.16 -34.02
N ASN A 663 26.58 -1.51 -33.49
CA ASN A 663 26.28 -1.57 -32.06
C ASN A 663 25.80 -2.95 -31.57
N CYS A 664 26.18 -4.04 -32.25
CA CYS A 664 25.76 -5.40 -31.88
C CYS A 664 26.78 -6.08 -30.93
N PRO A 665 26.42 -6.38 -29.66
CA PRO A 665 27.37 -6.87 -28.64
C PRO A 665 27.92 -8.29 -28.81
N PHE A 666 27.28 -9.19 -29.56
CA PHE A 666 27.68 -10.61 -29.64
C PHE A 666 27.99 -11.03 -31.07
N ILE A 667 28.88 -12.02 -31.22
CA ILE A 667 29.17 -12.70 -32.48
C ILE A 667 28.54 -14.09 -32.41
N MET A 668 27.70 -14.43 -33.39
CA MET A 668 27.08 -15.74 -33.54
C MET A 668 27.60 -16.41 -34.81
N THR A 669 28.22 -17.58 -34.65
CA THR A 669 28.79 -18.39 -35.73
C THR A 669 27.95 -19.65 -35.90
N LEU A 670 27.43 -19.88 -37.11
CA LEU A 670 26.70 -21.08 -37.53
C LEU A 670 27.64 -21.97 -38.34
N ASN A 671 27.91 -23.17 -37.84
CA ASN A 671 28.64 -24.20 -38.57
C ASN A 671 27.65 -25.23 -39.11
N PHE A 672 27.64 -25.41 -40.43
CA PHE A 672 26.74 -26.33 -41.12
C PHE A 672 27.40 -27.69 -41.36
N GLN A 673 26.57 -28.72 -41.57
CA GLN A 673 27.03 -30.09 -41.80
C GLN A 673 27.82 -30.26 -43.12
N ASP A 674 27.64 -29.35 -44.08
CA ASP A 674 28.36 -29.32 -45.35
C ASP A 674 29.73 -28.61 -45.29
N GLY A 675 30.16 -28.21 -44.09
CA GLY A 675 31.42 -27.49 -43.85
C GLY A 675 31.36 -25.99 -44.06
N SER A 676 30.20 -25.44 -44.46
CA SER A 676 30.03 -23.98 -44.57
C SER A 676 29.90 -23.32 -43.20
N VAL A 677 30.38 -22.08 -43.09
CA VAL A 677 30.36 -21.28 -41.85
C VAL A 677 29.80 -19.89 -42.15
N ASP A 678 28.80 -19.48 -41.38
CA ASP A 678 28.27 -18.12 -41.41
C ASP A 678 28.42 -17.43 -40.06
N VAL A 679 28.78 -16.15 -40.09
CA VAL A 679 29.07 -15.33 -38.91
C VAL A 679 28.20 -14.09 -38.93
N PHE A 680 27.53 -13.81 -37.80
CA PHE A 680 26.61 -12.69 -37.63
C PHE A 680 26.95 -11.91 -36.37
N LYS A 681 26.74 -10.59 -36.39
CA LYS A 681 26.73 -9.76 -35.17
C LYS A 681 25.30 -9.57 -34.69
N VAL A 682 25.01 -9.94 -33.45
CA VAL A 682 23.63 -10.03 -32.91
C VAL A 682 23.50 -9.17 -31.65
N ASN A 683 22.32 -8.57 -31.46
CA ASN A 683 22.01 -7.79 -30.26
C ASN A 683 21.50 -8.71 -29.13
N GLN A 684 21.94 -8.45 -27.88
CA GLN A 684 21.65 -9.23 -26.66
C GLN A 684 20.19 -9.65 -26.54
N LYS A 685 19.28 -8.73 -26.90
CA LYS A 685 17.84 -8.91 -26.77
C LYS A 685 17.25 -9.96 -27.74
N TYR A 686 18.01 -10.33 -28.78
CA TYR A 686 17.58 -11.23 -29.85
C TYR A 686 18.40 -12.53 -29.91
N ALA A 687 19.64 -12.55 -29.41
CA ALA A 687 20.48 -13.75 -29.39
C ALA A 687 20.07 -14.78 -28.32
N ILE A 688 19.52 -14.31 -27.19
CA ILE A 688 19.28 -15.13 -25.99
C ILE A 688 17.83 -14.96 -25.55
N ASN A 689 16.89 -15.36 -26.40
CA ASN A 689 15.53 -15.60 -25.91
C ASN A 689 15.33 -17.12 -25.79
N LYS A 690 15.17 -17.58 -24.54
CA LYS A 690 14.57 -18.85 -24.09
C LYS A 690 15.29 -20.17 -24.45
N ALA A 691 16.45 -20.41 -23.83
CA ALA A 691 16.94 -21.77 -23.54
C ALA A 691 17.59 -21.81 -22.14
N SER A 692 16.86 -22.41 -21.19
CA SER A 692 17.24 -22.73 -19.81
C SER A 692 17.36 -21.58 -18.78
N ALA A 693 16.57 -21.70 -17.71
CA ALA A 693 16.59 -20.84 -16.52
C ALA A 693 17.77 -21.12 -15.56
N ASN A 694 18.87 -21.69 -16.07
CA ASN A 694 20.14 -21.89 -15.35
C ASN A 694 21.33 -21.18 -16.05
N PHE A 695 21.07 -20.25 -16.98
CA PHE A 695 22.12 -19.62 -17.78
C PHE A 695 22.66 -18.33 -17.14
N ASP A 696 23.69 -18.44 -16.30
CA ASP A 696 24.52 -17.30 -15.88
C ASP A 696 25.67 -17.13 -16.90
N HIS A 697 25.58 -16.15 -17.79
CA HIS A 697 26.56 -15.96 -18.87
C HIS A 697 27.84 -15.28 -18.33
N ARG A 698 28.65 -16.03 -17.59
CA ARG A 698 30.01 -15.62 -17.17
C ARG A 698 31.15 -16.26 -18.00
N ARG A 699 30.85 -16.98 -19.10
CA ARG A 699 31.86 -17.64 -19.95
C ARG A 699 32.07 -16.90 -21.28
N ARG A 700 33.35 -16.77 -21.67
CA ARG A 700 33.87 -16.05 -22.86
C ARG A 700 33.33 -16.56 -24.21
N SER A 701 32.79 -17.77 -24.27
CA SER A 701 32.12 -18.36 -25.45
C SER A 701 31.21 -19.53 -25.05
N HIS A 702 30.20 -19.85 -25.88
CA HIS A 702 29.33 -21.03 -25.72
C HIS A 702 29.06 -21.72 -27.06
N ASN A 703 29.11 -23.04 -27.08
CA ASN A 703 28.70 -23.87 -28.21
C ASN A 703 27.35 -24.53 -27.92
N ILE A 704 26.43 -24.51 -28.88
CA ILE A 704 25.13 -25.17 -28.85
C ILE A 704 25.09 -26.14 -30.03
N TYR A 705 24.93 -27.42 -29.74
CA TYR A 705 24.87 -28.49 -30.75
C TYR A 705 23.41 -28.78 -31.11
N CYS A 706 23.09 -28.84 -32.40
CA CYS A 706 21.72 -29.02 -32.87
C CYS A 706 21.58 -30.37 -33.60
N GLU A 707 21.38 -31.44 -32.83
CA GLU A 707 21.14 -32.78 -33.37
C GLU A 707 19.65 -33.02 -33.56
N ARG A 708 19.10 -32.60 -34.70
CA ARG A 708 17.76 -33.02 -35.15
C ARG A 708 17.81 -33.55 -36.58
N PRO A 709 17.07 -34.63 -36.89
CA PRO A 709 16.94 -35.12 -38.26
C PRO A 709 16.33 -34.04 -39.16
N GLY A 710 17.05 -33.65 -40.21
CA GLY A 710 16.65 -32.60 -41.15
C GLY A 710 17.18 -31.18 -40.88
N SER A 711 17.91 -30.95 -39.77
CA SER A 711 18.63 -29.68 -39.56
C SER A 711 19.95 -29.67 -40.32
N LYS A 712 20.21 -28.62 -41.12
CA LYS A 712 21.52 -28.43 -41.80
C LYS A 712 22.62 -27.84 -40.91
N VAL A 713 22.27 -27.34 -39.72
CA VAL A 713 23.20 -26.68 -38.78
C VAL A 713 23.70 -27.68 -37.74
N LEU A 714 25.02 -27.82 -37.61
CA LEU A 714 25.70 -28.74 -36.69
C LEU A 714 26.01 -28.05 -35.34
N VAL A 715 26.60 -26.85 -35.37
CA VAL A 715 27.05 -26.14 -34.15
C VAL A 715 26.80 -24.63 -34.26
N ILE A 716 26.12 -24.06 -33.26
CA ILE A 716 25.96 -22.62 -33.06
C ILE A 716 26.94 -22.18 -31.98
N ARG A 717 27.82 -21.23 -32.28
CA ARG A 717 28.77 -20.65 -31.31
C ARG A 717 28.44 -19.19 -31.07
N ILE A 718 28.36 -18.77 -29.81
CA ILE A 718 28.11 -17.37 -29.42
C ILE A 718 29.30 -16.86 -28.59
N GLU A 719 29.87 -15.73 -28.98
CA GLU A 719 31.05 -15.12 -28.35
C GLU A 719 30.81 -13.64 -28.05
N ASN A 720 31.40 -13.14 -26.95
CA ASN A 720 31.40 -11.71 -26.63
C ASN A 720 32.29 -10.96 -27.62
N THR A 721 31.90 -9.74 -27.99
CA THR A 721 32.78 -8.85 -28.77
C THR A 721 33.96 -8.38 -27.91
N SER A 722 35.09 -8.02 -28.54
CA SER A 722 36.27 -7.49 -27.84
C SER A 722 35.93 -6.28 -26.94
N GLN A 723 35.04 -5.40 -27.39
CA GLN A 723 34.57 -4.25 -26.61
C GLN A 723 33.81 -4.64 -25.34
N GLN A 724 33.06 -5.75 -25.35
CA GLN A 724 32.41 -6.25 -24.13
C GLN A 724 33.42 -6.82 -23.14
N ILE A 725 34.46 -7.50 -23.63
CA ILE A 725 35.52 -8.04 -22.77
C ILE A 725 36.26 -6.88 -22.08
N GLU A 726 36.52 -5.79 -22.81
CA GLU A 726 37.12 -4.57 -22.26
C GLU A 726 36.19 -3.87 -21.27
N ASN A 727 34.88 -3.78 -21.55
CA ASN A 727 33.90 -3.24 -20.59
C ASN A 727 33.78 -4.10 -19.32
N GLU A 728 33.77 -5.42 -19.42
CA GLU A 728 33.76 -6.32 -18.25
C GLU A 728 35.02 -6.14 -17.41
N GLN A 729 36.17 -5.95 -18.06
CA GLN A 729 37.43 -5.65 -17.37
C GLN A 729 37.39 -4.26 -16.71
N ALA A 730 36.79 -3.26 -17.35
CA ALA A 730 36.57 -1.94 -16.78
C ALA A 730 35.65 -1.98 -15.54
N GLU A 731 34.54 -2.72 -15.59
CA GLU A 731 33.64 -2.91 -14.44
C GLU A 731 34.32 -3.65 -13.29
N LYS A 732 35.21 -4.60 -13.60
CA LYS A 732 36.01 -5.30 -12.58
C LYS A 732 36.97 -4.34 -11.90
N LEU A 733 37.68 -3.52 -12.67
CA LEU A 733 38.60 -2.50 -12.15
C LEU A 733 37.86 -1.44 -11.31
N ASP A 734 36.65 -1.04 -11.70
CA ASP A 734 35.79 -0.14 -10.92
C ASP A 734 35.38 -0.76 -9.57
N LYS A 735 34.98 -2.04 -9.55
CA LYS A 735 34.71 -2.76 -8.29
C LYS A 735 35.94 -2.88 -7.39
N GLU A 736 37.10 -3.14 -7.98
CA GLU A 736 38.37 -3.18 -7.24
C GLU A 736 38.78 -1.79 -6.72
N ALA A 737 38.45 -0.72 -7.45
CA ALA A 737 38.65 0.65 -6.99
C ALA A 737 37.72 1.00 -5.82
N ILE A 738 36.45 0.59 -5.87
CA ILE A 738 35.51 0.74 -4.75
C ILE A 738 36.01 -0.03 -3.51
N ALA A 739 36.56 -1.22 -3.69
CA ALA A 739 37.15 -1.99 -2.58
C ALA A 739 38.39 -1.28 -1.99
N ALA A 740 39.29 -0.77 -2.84
CA ALA A 740 40.44 0.02 -2.40
C ALA A 740 40.03 1.32 -1.69
N MET A 741 38.98 2.00 -2.17
CA MET A 741 38.39 3.18 -1.54
C MET A 741 37.89 2.88 -0.12
N LYS A 742 37.18 1.76 0.07
CA LYS A 742 36.70 1.34 1.42
C LYS A 742 37.85 1.06 2.39
N ASN A 743 39.00 0.63 1.88
CA ASN A 743 40.22 0.43 2.67
C ASN A 743 41.08 1.70 2.77
N LYS A 744 40.55 2.88 2.41
CA LYS A 744 41.25 4.18 2.39
C LYS A 744 42.49 4.23 1.49
N GLN A 745 42.61 3.35 0.51
CA GLN A 745 43.71 3.32 -0.46
C GLN A 745 43.37 4.15 -1.71
N PHE A 746 43.18 5.47 -1.53
CA PHE A 746 42.62 6.34 -2.57
C PHE A 746 43.47 6.46 -3.85
N GLU A 747 44.81 6.53 -3.74
CA GLU A 747 45.68 6.61 -4.93
C GLU A 747 45.64 5.31 -5.76
N ALA A 748 45.64 4.16 -5.09
CA ALA A 748 45.51 2.87 -5.74
C ALA A 748 44.14 2.72 -6.42
N ALA A 749 43.07 3.25 -5.81
CA ALA A 749 41.74 3.28 -6.39
C ALA A 749 41.67 4.17 -7.64
N LEU A 750 42.24 5.39 -7.59
CA LEU A 750 42.27 6.31 -8.74
C LEU A 750 43.05 5.73 -9.93
N LYS A 751 44.19 5.07 -9.68
CA LYS A 751 44.98 4.42 -10.74
C LYS A 751 44.18 3.32 -11.45
N LYS A 752 43.40 2.54 -10.71
CA LYS A 752 42.50 1.51 -11.27
C LYS A 752 41.35 2.11 -12.08
N LEU A 753 40.80 3.25 -11.65
CA LEU A 753 39.75 3.94 -12.40
C LEU A 753 40.27 4.60 -13.69
N ASP A 754 41.51 5.06 -13.71
CA ASP A 754 42.14 5.57 -14.94
C ASP A 754 42.36 4.44 -15.95
N GLU A 755 42.73 3.25 -15.48
CA GLU A 755 42.81 2.05 -16.31
C GLU A 755 41.42 1.59 -16.79
N ALA A 756 40.43 1.57 -15.91
CA ALA A 756 39.04 1.27 -16.26
C ALA A 756 38.48 2.24 -17.31
N SER A 757 38.83 3.54 -17.20
CA SER A 757 38.39 4.58 -18.15
C SER A 757 38.95 4.35 -19.56
N ARG A 758 40.11 3.71 -19.71
CA ARG A 758 40.70 3.38 -21.01
C ARG A 758 40.03 2.18 -21.67
N LEU A 759 39.45 1.29 -20.87
CA LEU A 759 38.80 0.06 -21.33
C LEU A 759 37.27 0.21 -21.49
N ALA A 760 36.68 1.26 -20.91
CA ALA A 760 35.23 1.50 -20.96
C ALA A 760 34.79 2.16 -22.27
N HIS A 761 33.91 1.48 -22.99
CA HIS A 761 33.35 1.87 -24.28
C HIS A 761 31.86 2.23 -24.20
N ASP A 762 31.10 1.63 -23.26
CA ASP A 762 29.67 1.90 -23.14
C ASP A 762 29.36 3.05 -22.17
N THR A 763 28.31 3.81 -22.46
CA THR A 763 27.94 5.02 -21.73
C THR A 763 27.65 4.75 -20.25
N LYS A 764 27.12 3.57 -19.90
CA LYS A 764 26.74 3.25 -18.53
C LYS A 764 27.99 2.98 -17.68
N THR A 765 28.93 2.19 -18.18
CA THR A 765 30.20 1.89 -17.51
C THR A 765 31.07 3.15 -17.36
N VAL A 766 31.16 3.97 -18.42
CA VAL A 766 31.87 5.25 -18.38
C VAL A 766 31.28 6.19 -17.31
N GLN A 767 29.95 6.26 -17.22
CA GLN A 767 29.29 7.09 -16.20
C GLN A 767 29.48 6.53 -14.78
N GLY A 768 29.46 5.21 -14.61
CA GLY A 768 29.77 4.55 -13.34
C GLY A 768 31.15 4.92 -12.82
N ILE A 769 32.19 4.75 -13.66
CA ILE A 769 33.58 5.08 -13.33
C ILE A 769 33.74 6.57 -12.96
N LYS A 770 33.10 7.48 -13.71
CA LYS A 770 33.11 8.91 -13.37
C LYS A 770 32.50 9.20 -12.00
N ASN A 771 31.39 8.54 -11.66
CA ASN A 771 30.75 8.71 -10.37
C ASN A 771 31.66 8.23 -9.23
N THR A 772 32.25 7.04 -9.36
CA THR A 772 33.21 6.50 -8.38
C THR A 772 34.42 7.42 -8.21
N LYS A 773 34.93 7.99 -9.31
CA LYS A 773 36.08 8.91 -9.30
C LYS A 773 35.77 10.22 -8.58
N ALA A 774 34.56 10.76 -8.73
CA ALA A 774 34.14 11.96 -8.01
C ALA A 774 34.01 11.68 -6.50
N GLU A 775 33.44 10.53 -6.12
CA GLU A 775 33.24 10.13 -4.72
C GLU A 775 34.58 9.93 -3.99
N ILE A 776 35.56 9.28 -4.64
CA ILE A 776 36.92 9.13 -4.09
C ILE A 776 37.57 10.49 -3.80
N ASN A 777 37.48 11.44 -4.73
CA ASN A 777 38.06 12.77 -4.53
C ASN A 777 37.35 13.53 -3.40
N ASN A 778 36.03 13.43 -3.27
CA ASN A 778 35.28 14.03 -2.16
C ASN A 778 35.70 13.43 -0.80
N LEU A 779 35.80 12.10 -0.70
CA LEU A 779 36.22 11.41 0.53
C LEU A 779 37.68 11.72 0.90
N GLN A 780 38.60 11.73 -0.07
CA GLN A 780 39.99 12.09 0.17
C GLN A 780 40.12 13.56 0.63
N GLY A 781 39.32 14.47 0.08
CA GLY A 781 39.24 15.86 0.53
C GLY A 781 38.77 15.97 1.99
N GLN A 782 37.77 15.18 2.38
CA GLN A 782 37.27 15.12 3.76
C GLN A 782 38.30 14.56 4.74
N GLU A 783 39.03 13.51 4.39
CA GLU A 783 40.05 12.94 5.27
C GLU A 783 41.23 13.90 5.48
N LEU A 784 41.69 14.55 4.41
CA LEU A 784 42.72 15.59 4.52
C LEU A 784 42.26 16.75 5.41
N LEU A 785 40.99 17.15 5.31
CA LEU A 785 40.42 18.18 6.17
C LEU A 785 40.36 17.73 7.64
N GLN A 786 39.96 16.48 7.90
CA GLN A 786 39.89 15.94 9.26
C GLN A 786 41.27 15.82 9.91
N GLN A 787 42.28 15.35 9.17
CA GLN A 787 43.65 15.27 9.67
C GLN A 787 44.20 16.63 10.11
N VAL A 788 43.80 17.71 9.43
CA VAL A 788 44.20 19.07 9.83
C VAL A 788 43.48 19.50 11.10
N LEU A 789 42.18 19.22 11.22
CA LEU A 789 41.40 19.51 12.44
C LEU A 789 41.95 18.74 13.66
N ASP A 790 42.37 17.49 13.47
CA ASP A 790 42.94 16.66 14.54
C ASP A 790 44.37 17.13 14.93
N SER A 791 45.04 17.90 14.07
CA SER A 791 46.39 18.45 14.28
C SER A 791 46.41 19.87 14.87
N GLU A 792 45.28 20.42 15.29
CA GLU A 792 45.15 21.76 15.92
C GLU A 792 45.89 21.91 17.28
N ASN A 793 46.91 21.09 17.54
CA ASN A 793 47.89 21.27 18.60
C ASN A 793 49.26 21.62 17.99
N ALA A 794 49.70 22.86 18.25
CA ALA A 794 51.08 23.37 18.20
C ALA A 794 51.69 23.76 16.83
N ASN A 795 52.03 25.05 16.72
CA ASN A 795 53.25 25.62 16.12
C ASN A 795 53.66 25.32 14.65
N GLU A 796 52.93 24.55 13.86
CA GLU A 796 53.29 24.25 12.44
C GLU A 796 52.34 24.88 11.41
N SER A 797 52.21 26.22 11.39
CA SER A 797 51.35 26.98 10.47
C SER A 797 51.53 26.60 8.97
N THR A 798 52.77 26.34 8.54
CA THR A 798 53.09 26.05 7.13
C THR A 798 52.67 24.64 6.66
N LYS A 799 52.50 23.69 7.58
CA LYS A 799 52.13 22.30 7.25
C LYS A 799 50.61 22.16 7.13
N ALA A 800 49.86 22.81 8.03
CA ALA A 800 48.42 22.90 7.96
C ALA A 800 47.95 23.58 6.66
N GLU A 801 48.59 24.67 6.25
CA GLU A 801 48.25 25.38 5.00
C GLU A 801 48.42 24.49 3.75
N LYS A 802 49.51 23.73 3.66
CA LYS A 802 49.73 22.77 2.56
C LYS A 802 48.65 21.67 2.51
N MET A 803 48.18 21.21 3.67
CA MET A 803 47.14 20.17 3.75
C MET A 803 45.75 20.73 3.42
N PHE A 804 45.45 21.97 3.81
CA PHE A 804 44.23 22.67 3.39
C PHE A 804 44.19 22.88 1.86
N ASP A 805 45.29 23.30 1.25
CA ASP A 805 45.39 23.45 -0.20
C ASP A 805 45.24 22.11 -0.94
N ALA A 806 45.78 21.03 -0.36
CA ALA A 806 45.61 19.68 -0.90
C ALA A 806 44.14 19.22 -0.82
N SER A 807 43.45 19.49 0.29
CA SER A 807 42.02 19.21 0.47
C SER A 807 41.16 20.01 -0.53
N LEU A 808 41.46 21.29 -0.71
CA LEU A 808 40.76 22.17 -1.65
C LEU A 808 40.82 21.64 -3.09
N LYS A 809 42.02 21.22 -3.54
CA LYS A 809 42.20 20.63 -4.88
C LYS A 809 41.35 19.39 -5.10
N LYS A 810 41.17 18.57 -4.05
CA LYS A 810 40.35 17.34 -4.13
C LYS A 810 38.86 17.64 -4.23
N PHE A 811 38.35 18.61 -3.48
CA PHE A 811 36.95 19.04 -3.61
C PHE A 811 36.66 19.70 -4.96
N GLN A 812 37.59 20.51 -5.49
CA GLN A 812 37.48 21.09 -6.83
C GLN A 812 37.40 20.01 -7.93
N GLU A 813 38.23 18.98 -7.86
CA GLU A 813 38.19 17.89 -8.84
C GLU A 813 36.92 17.04 -8.71
N ALA A 814 36.41 16.81 -7.49
CA ALA A 814 35.13 16.13 -7.27
C ALA A 814 33.95 16.89 -7.90
N GLU A 815 33.89 18.22 -7.71
CA GLU A 815 32.87 19.08 -8.32
C GLU A 815 32.99 19.12 -9.85
N ARG A 816 34.22 19.20 -10.38
CA ARG A 816 34.49 19.20 -11.83
C ARG A 816 34.03 17.92 -12.51
N ILE A 817 34.20 16.77 -11.86
CA ILE A 817 33.77 15.47 -12.39
C ILE A 817 32.25 15.31 -12.27
N ARG A 818 31.65 15.78 -11.16
CA ARG A 818 30.22 15.65 -10.89
C ARG A 818 29.69 16.81 -10.03
N HIS A 819 28.82 17.62 -10.60
CA HIS A 819 28.12 18.68 -9.90
C HIS A 819 26.98 18.13 -9.01
N THR A 820 27.21 18.05 -7.71
CA THR A 820 26.19 17.76 -6.69
C THR A 820 26.15 18.88 -5.66
N ASP A 821 25.00 19.08 -5.00
CA ASP A 821 24.89 20.08 -3.93
C ASP A 821 25.80 19.76 -2.74
N GLU A 822 26.09 18.47 -2.50
CA GLU A 822 27.02 18.02 -1.47
C GLU A 822 28.46 18.46 -1.78
N HIS A 823 28.94 18.25 -3.01
CA HIS A 823 30.31 18.65 -3.39
C HIS A 823 30.47 20.17 -3.33
N ARG A 824 29.48 20.93 -3.79
CA ARG A 824 29.46 22.40 -3.73
C ARG A 824 29.53 22.90 -2.29
N ARG A 825 28.70 22.34 -1.40
CA ARG A 825 28.70 22.68 0.03
C ARG A 825 30.04 22.38 0.69
N ASN A 826 30.64 21.22 0.41
CA ASN A 826 31.95 20.85 0.96
C ASN A 826 33.06 21.80 0.50
N LEU A 827 33.05 22.21 -0.77
CA LEU A 827 34.00 23.17 -1.32
C LEU A 827 33.87 24.55 -0.63
N GLU A 828 32.65 25.07 -0.49
CA GLU A 828 32.38 26.35 0.20
C GLU A 828 32.84 26.34 1.67
N LEU A 829 32.63 25.22 2.36
CA LEU A 829 33.07 25.05 3.75
C LEU A 829 34.60 25.13 3.88
N VAL A 830 35.34 24.42 3.03
CA VAL A 830 36.81 24.45 3.05
C VAL A 830 37.35 25.84 2.71
N GLN A 831 36.78 26.52 1.72
CA GLN A 831 37.17 27.88 1.36
C GLN A 831 36.96 28.86 2.52
N THR A 832 35.82 28.75 3.22
CA THR A 832 35.51 29.58 4.39
C THR A 832 36.55 29.35 5.50
N LYS A 833 36.89 28.09 5.77
CA LYS A 833 37.88 27.72 6.80
C LYS A 833 39.29 28.22 6.48
N ILE A 834 39.72 28.10 5.22
CA ILE A 834 41.02 28.61 4.76
C ILE A 834 41.11 30.12 4.93
N SER A 835 40.06 30.85 4.53
CA SER A 835 40.04 32.31 4.65
C SER A 835 40.15 32.76 6.12
N ALA A 836 39.41 32.10 7.02
CA ALA A 836 39.45 32.42 8.45
C ALA A 836 40.84 32.14 9.07
N ASN A 837 41.45 31.00 8.76
CA ASN A 837 42.79 30.65 9.25
C ASN A 837 43.89 31.61 8.77
N LYS A 838 43.82 32.11 7.54
CA LYS A 838 44.79 33.12 7.05
C LYS A 838 44.76 34.41 7.86
N ILE A 839 43.57 34.86 8.23
CA ILE A 839 43.39 36.07 9.04
C ILE A 839 43.87 35.83 10.48
N PHE A 840 43.56 34.65 11.04
CA PHE A 840 44.03 34.27 12.36
C PHE A 840 45.57 34.24 12.45
N ASN A 841 46.24 33.68 11.44
CA ASN A 841 47.71 33.67 11.38
C ASN A 841 48.31 35.08 11.24
N ALA A 842 47.68 35.97 10.45
CA ALA A 842 48.11 37.36 10.37
C ALA A 842 47.96 38.10 11.72
N GLY A 843 47.02 37.67 12.57
CA GLY A 843 46.91 38.11 13.96
C GLY A 843 48.10 37.65 14.80
N ASN A 844 48.49 36.37 14.70
CA ASN A 844 49.66 35.81 15.41
C ASN A 844 50.96 36.54 15.04
N ASP A 845 51.15 36.86 13.76
CA ASP A 845 52.34 37.60 13.31
C ASP A 845 52.37 39.02 13.89
N ALA A 846 51.21 39.70 13.92
CA ALA A 846 51.08 41.04 14.50
C ALA A 846 51.27 41.04 16.04
N GLU A 847 50.76 40.01 16.74
CA GLU A 847 50.97 39.81 18.18
C GLU A 847 52.46 39.67 18.50
N LYS A 848 53.20 38.87 17.71
CA LYS A 848 54.63 38.65 17.90
C LYS A 848 55.44 39.94 17.70
N GLU A 849 55.10 40.72 16.68
CA GLU A 849 55.72 42.03 16.43
C GLU A 849 55.42 43.01 17.57
N ALA A 850 54.17 43.06 18.04
CA ALA A 850 53.75 43.90 19.15
C ALA A 850 54.48 43.56 20.46
N LEU A 851 54.68 42.27 20.74
CA LEU A 851 55.43 41.80 21.91
C LEU A 851 56.91 42.24 21.86
N GLU A 852 57.54 42.20 20.68
CA GLU A 852 58.92 42.66 20.53
C GLU A 852 59.02 44.19 20.71
N MET A 853 58.03 44.94 20.20
CA MET A 853 57.92 46.38 20.41
C MET A 853 57.71 46.72 21.89
N LEU A 854 56.87 45.97 22.61
CA LEU A 854 56.63 46.17 24.03
C LEU A 854 57.87 45.91 24.88
N LYS A 855 58.66 44.88 24.54
CA LYS A 855 59.95 44.62 25.21
C LYS A 855 60.92 45.79 25.05
N LYS A 856 61.02 46.34 23.85
CA LYS A 856 61.86 47.53 23.58
C LYS A 856 61.34 48.77 24.31
N ALA A 857 60.03 48.96 24.38
CA ALA A 857 59.42 50.07 25.11
C ALA A 857 59.71 50.01 26.62
N ARG A 858 59.68 48.81 27.22
CA ARG A 858 60.05 48.59 28.63
C ARG A 858 61.53 48.82 28.92
N GLU A 859 62.41 48.71 27.92
CA GLU A 859 63.84 49.02 28.03
C GLU A 859 64.13 50.52 27.84
N SER A 860 63.36 51.22 26.99
CA SER A 860 63.55 52.66 26.70
C SER A 860 62.82 53.58 27.67
N ASP A 861 61.75 53.11 28.30
CA ASP A 861 60.82 53.86 29.17
C ASP A 861 60.23 55.12 28.49
N VAL A 862 60.16 55.10 27.15
CA VAL A 862 59.63 56.19 26.34
C VAL A 862 58.14 55.95 26.07
N GLN A 863 57.29 56.85 26.55
CA GLN A 863 55.82 56.76 26.41
C GLN A 863 55.34 56.54 24.97
N ASN A 864 56.00 57.16 23.97
CA ASN A 864 55.66 56.98 22.56
C ASN A 864 55.89 55.53 22.07
N ASP A 865 56.86 54.81 22.64
CA ASP A 865 57.15 53.42 22.27
C ASP A 865 56.08 52.47 22.83
N PHE A 866 55.54 52.75 24.02
CA PHE A 866 54.39 52.04 24.57
C PHE A 866 53.12 52.26 23.74
N VAL A 867 52.87 53.50 23.28
CA VAL A 867 51.76 53.82 22.38
C VAL A 867 51.89 53.08 21.04
N ALA A 868 53.12 53.00 20.50
CA ALA A 868 53.38 52.26 19.27
C ALA A 868 53.14 50.74 19.43
N ALA A 869 53.61 50.15 20.53
CA ALA A 869 53.35 48.74 20.85
C ALA A 869 51.85 48.46 21.05
N GLN A 870 51.14 49.36 21.74
CA GLN A 870 49.69 49.26 21.95
C GLN A 870 48.91 49.31 20.63
N ASN A 871 49.25 50.22 19.72
CA ASN A 871 48.60 50.30 18.41
C ASN A 871 48.80 49.01 17.62
N LYS A 872 49.95 48.35 17.76
CA LYS A 872 50.22 47.05 17.14
C LYS A 872 49.41 45.91 17.77
N TYR A 873 49.24 45.91 19.09
CA TYR A 873 48.32 44.98 19.76
C TYR A 873 46.86 45.20 19.35
N LYS A 874 46.44 46.45 19.14
CA LYS A 874 45.12 46.79 18.59
C LYS A 874 44.92 46.27 17.15
N ASP A 875 45.97 46.31 16.32
CA ASP A 875 45.95 45.68 14.99
C ASP A 875 45.81 44.14 15.07
N ALA A 876 46.56 43.49 15.97
CA ALA A 876 46.41 42.05 16.23
C ALA A 876 44.99 41.70 16.71
N LEU A 877 44.43 42.50 17.63
CA LEU A 877 43.08 42.33 18.15
C LEU A 877 42.01 42.40 17.05
N ASN A 878 42.10 43.37 16.15
CA ASN A 878 41.16 43.51 15.03
C ASN A 878 41.20 42.28 14.11
N LYS A 879 42.38 41.74 13.83
CA LYS A 879 42.54 40.52 13.03
C LYS A 879 41.93 39.29 13.71
N TYR A 880 42.11 39.14 15.03
CA TYR A 880 41.45 38.04 15.76
C TYR A 880 39.93 38.17 15.78
N LYS A 881 39.38 39.39 15.89
CA LYS A 881 37.94 39.64 15.80
C LYS A 881 37.39 39.29 14.42
N GLU A 882 38.08 39.67 13.33
CA GLU A 882 37.69 39.30 11.97
C GLU A 882 37.76 37.78 11.73
N ALA A 883 38.82 37.13 12.22
CA ALA A 883 38.95 35.68 12.14
C ALA A 883 37.80 34.96 12.88
N LYS A 884 37.45 35.43 14.08
CA LYS A 884 36.34 34.90 14.88
C LYS A 884 35.01 35.02 14.15
N GLU A 885 34.71 36.17 13.55
CA GLU A 885 33.47 36.38 12.80
C GLU A 885 33.34 35.36 11.65
N LYS A 886 34.42 35.14 10.90
CA LYS A 886 34.44 34.13 9.82
C LYS A 886 34.34 32.69 10.33
N PHE A 887 34.92 32.37 11.49
CA PHE A 887 34.69 31.07 12.11
C PHE A 887 33.24 30.90 12.55
N ASP A 888 32.60 31.95 13.10
CA ASP A 888 31.18 31.94 13.50
C ASP A 888 30.22 31.81 12.31
N GLU A 889 30.54 32.43 11.16
CA GLU A 889 29.84 32.16 9.89
C GLU A 889 29.96 30.69 9.48
N GLY A 890 31.14 30.10 9.65
CA GLY A 890 31.37 28.67 9.45
C GLY A 890 30.56 27.79 10.41
N VAL A 891 30.44 28.16 11.69
CA VAL A 891 29.61 27.46 12.69
C VAL A 891 28.14 27.42 12.28
N LYS A 892 27.60 28.49 11.68
CA LYS A 892 26.24 28.51 11.14
C LYS A 892 26.03 27.50 10.01
N LYS A 893 27.09 27.18 9.25
CA LYS A 893 27.05 26.24 8.12
C LYS A 893 27.34 24.79 8.53
N ASP A 894 28.30 24.57 9.44
CA ASP A 894 28.68 23.26 9.99
C ASP A 894 29.33 23.44 11.38
N LYS A 895 28.52 23.29 12.43
CA LYS A 895 28.94 23.51 13.82
C LYS A 895 30.16 22.66 14.22
N GLY A 896 30.17 21.38 13.84
CA GLY A 896 31.19 20.43 14.30
C GLY A 896 32.60 20.74 13.79
N LYS A 897 32.72 21.36 12.61
CA LYS A 897 34.03 21.64 11.99
C LYS A 897 34.61 23.01 12.35
N PHE A 898 33.82 23.91 12.94
CA PHE A 898 34.23 25.31 13.19
C PHE A 898 34.22 25.71 14.66
N GLU A 899 33.56 24.93 15.55
CA GLU A 899 33.39 25.27 16.96
C GLU A 899 34.72 25.43 17.72
N MET A 900 35.70 24.54 17.52
CA MET A 900 37.00 24.61 18.20
C MET A 900 37.76 25.88 17.82
N SER A 901 37.93 26.15 16.53
CA SER A 901 38.67 27.33 16.05
C SER A 901 37.97 28.66 16.39
N SER A 902 36.63 28.68 16.48
CA SER A 902 35.89 29.86 16.99
C SER A 902 36.19 30.11 18.48
N LYS A 903 36.25 29.05 19.30
CA LYS A 903 36.62 29.17 20.73
C LYS A 903 38.05 29.68 20.91
N ILE A 904 39.01 29.10 20.18
CA ILE A 904 40.42 29.53 20.22
C ILE A 904 40.55 31.01 19.82
N ALA A 905 39.82 31.44 18.77
CA ALA A 905 39.80 32.84 18.36
C ALA A 905 39.18 33.76 19.43
N ALA A 906 38.14 33.30 20.13
CA ALA A 906 37.53 34.05 21.22
C ALA A 906 38.48 34.21 22.43
N GLU A 907 39.19 33.15 22.81
CA GLU A 907 40.20 33.20 23.88
C GLU A 907 41.32 34.20 23.54
N LYS A 908 41.84 34.15 22.31
CA LYS A 908 42.86 35.10 21.85
C LYS A 908 42.39 36.55 21.85
N VAL A 909 41.13 36.82 21.54
CA VAL A 909 40.55 38.18 21.65
C VAL A 909 40.59 38.66 23.09
N ILE A 910 40.20 37.82 24.05
CA ILE A 910 40.18 38.16 25.48
C ILE A 910 41.59 38.42 26.01
N ASP A 911 42.55 37.54 25.66
CA ASP A 911 43.95 37.67 26.11
C ASP A 911 44.57 38.99 25.64
N ILE A 912 44.36 39.35 24.37
CA ILE A 912 44.92 40.58 23.80
C ILE A 912 44.21 41.82 24.35
N GLU A 913 42.89 41.76 24.59
CA GLU A 913 42.16 42.85 25.25
C GLU A 913 42.71 43.15 26.65
N LYS A 914 43.06 42.10 27.40
CA LYS A 914 43.70 42.25 28.71
C LYS A 914 45.08 42.90 28.59
N ILE A 915 45.91 42.44 27.66
CA ILE A 915 47.25 43.02 27.43
C ILE A 915 47.17 44.49 27.02
N VAL A 916 46.22 44.87 26.16
CA VAL A 916 46.01 46.27 25.78
C VAL A 916 45.62 47.12 26.99
N GLY A 917 44.75 46.60 27.87
CA GLY A 917 44.37 47.27 29.11
C GLY A 917 45.52 47.41 30.12
N ASP A 918 46.37 46.39 30.25
CA ASP A 918 47.56 46.45 31.10
C ASP A 918 48.55 47.52 30.59
N ILE A 919 48.70 47.66 29.26
CA ILE A 919 49.52 48.72 28.65
C ILE A 919 48.90 50.11 28.87
N ASP A 920 47.56 50.24 28.82
CA ASP A 920 46.88 51.51 29.14
C ASP A 920 47.21 51.95 30.58
N ILE A 921 47.26 51.02 31.54
CA ILE A 921 47.64 51.30 32.93
C ILE A 921 49.12 51.70 33.04
N GLU A 922 50.04 51.02 32.32
CA GLU A 922 51.46 51.41 32.27
C GLU A 922 51.64 52.84 31.70
N ILE A 923 50.90 53.20 30.65
CA ILE A 923 50.92 54.55 30.07
C ILE A 923 50.40 55.58 31.09
N LEU A 924 49.29 55.31 31.78
CA LEU A 924 48.72 56.18 32.83
C LEU A 924 49.68 56.37 34.03
N ASN A 925 50.35 55.31 34.47
CA ASN A 925 51.32 55.39 35.56
C ASN A 925 52.54 56.26 35.17
N SER A 926 52.97 56.22 33.90
CA SER A 926 54.02 57.11 33.38
C SER A 926 53.63 58.59 33.37
N GLU A 927 52.33 58.91 33.25
CA GLU A 927 51.80 60.27 33.35
C GLU A 927 51.72 60.77 34.80
N ILE A 928 51.35 59.90 35.73
CA ILE A 928 51.28 60.23 37.17
C ILE A 928 52.69 60.49 37.73
N VAL A 929 53.70 59.70 37.35
CA VAL A 929 55.09 59.92 37.80
C VAL A 929 55.64 61.28 37.31
N LYS A 930 55.24 61.76 36.12
CA LYS A 930 55.59 63.12 35.64
C LYS A 930 54.88 64.24 36.40
N THR A 931 53.71 63.99 37.00
CA THR A 931 52.98 65.00 37.80
C THR A 931 53.46 65.05 39.25
N THR A 932 53.99 63.96 39.81
CA THR A 932 54.56 63.91 41.19
C THR A 932 56.02 64.35 41.33
N VAL A 933 56.73 64.67 40.23
CA VAL A 933 58.11 65.23 40.28
C VAL A 933 58.11 66.78 40.34
N THR A 934 56.94 67.41 40.38
CA THR A 934 56.77 68.83 40.70
C THR A 934 55.88 68.98 41.93
N ASP A 935 56.45 68.72 43.12
CA ASP A 935 56.15 69.40 44.40
C ASP A 935 56.56 68.52 45.59
N ASN A 936 57.71 68.82 46.19
CA ASN A 936 57.86 69.10 47.63
C ASN A 936 59.34 69.22 48.04
N ASP A 937 59.79 70.46 48.22
CA ASP A 937 60.75 70.83 49.26
C ASP A 937 59.96 71.07 50.57
N VAL A 938 60.29 70.29 51.62
CA VAL A 938 60.50 70.65 53.05
C VAL A 938 59.46 71.62 53.69
N GLU A 939 58.70 71.31 54.77
CA GLU A 939 59.19 71.10 56.14
C GLU A 939 58.05 70.80 57.17
N ASN A 940 58.33 69.87 58.10
CA ASN A 940 57.98 69.78 59.55
C ASN A 940 56.55 69.73 60.17
N SER A 941 56.49 68.79 61.14
CA SER A 941 55.84 68.82 62.48
C SER A 941 54.44 68.18 62.71
N ASP A 942 54.49 67.00 63.34
CA ASP A 942 53.86 66.60 64.62
C ASP A 942 52.32 66.58 64.85
N VAL A 943 51.90 65.42 65.40
CA VAL A 943 50.81 65.18 66.39
C VAL A 943 49.39 64.74 65.92
N ASN A 944 49.13 63.45 66.18
CA ASN A 944 47.93 62.76 66.72
C ASN A 944 46.55 62.66 66.01
N THR A 945 46.02 61.44 66.23
CA THR A 945 44.62 61.01 66.45
C THR A 945 43.65 60.75 65.29
N ASP A 946 43.37 59.44 65.14
CA ASP A 946 42.07 58.74 65.10
C ASP A 946 41.10 58.83 63.89
N ARG A 947 40.73 57.60 63.44
CA ARG A 947 39.51 57.15 62.74
C ARG A 947 39.34 57.60 61.27
N LYS A 948 38.98 56.75 60.30
CA LYS A 948 38.16 55.50 60.26
C LYS A 948 38.35 54.83 58.88
N ASP A 949 38.24 53.49 58.85
CA ASP A 949 37.58 52.62 57.84
C ASP A 949 37.63 53.03 56.35
N ASN A 950 38.03 52.20 55.38
CA ASN A 950 37.56 50.85 55.14
C ASN A 950 38.26 50.24 53.89
N THR A 951 38.65 48.96 53.96
CA THR A 951 38.52 47.87 52.95
C THR A 951 38.99 48.06 51.49
N VAL A 952 39.55 47.10 50.73
CA VAL A 952 39.93 45.67 50.84
C VAL A 952 40.56 45.29 49.48
N SER A 953 41.52 44.34 49.48
CA SER A 953 41.95 43.45 48.37
C SER A 953 42.62 44.10 47.14
N VAL A 954 43.50 43.47 46.36
CA VAL A 954 43.68 42.07 45.92
C VAL A 954 45.16 41.92 45.50
N ILE A 955 45.74 40.71 45.59
CA ILE A 955 46.44 39.97 44.50
C ILE A 955 47.10 38.74 45.14
N GLU A 956 46.53 37.55 44.89
CA GLU A 956 46.93 36.71 43.76
C GLU A 956 45.71 36.35 42.91
#